data_AF-A0AAU2S5P3-F1
#
_entry.id   AF-A0AAU2S5P3-F1
#
_cell.length_a   1.000
_cell.length_b   1.000
_cell.length_c   1.000
_cell.angle_alpha   90.00
_cell.angle_beta   90.00
_cell.angle_gamma   90.00
#
_symmetry.space_group_name_H-M   'P 1'
#
loop_
_entity.id
_entity.type
_entity.pdbx_description
1 polymer ?
#
loop_
_entity_poly.entity_id
_entity_poly.type
_entity_poly.pdbx_seq_one_letter_code
_entity_poly.pdbx_strand_id
1 'polypeptide(L)'
;MLEVLTMIVADDTWHRRTTSAEDYRRATGTMLASLYGPGVVQLPSRSTFQRLVKELTSKHGRVRGVAVADKDGIRSSRPGERVYVDTVALGIPQPLAHLASQPVLMTVAVDELTMSVCTVMVHSSRRPLDGALLLARLCDPPALRDSDLGRREEAVPLIMPESLLLDRRLLRRPRAFTDACRHLGINVMSPAPLGKARGERVTGKLVSLFNAELALLETDRISDEASLIAWLQTRAERWVESFWQHRPQPELRTVAGRGAQPTPSAAYDACVARLGWVHLPPDANAVRSFLPSVKRRVSLNGVYVRGHRYDCPELDPLRAAVARASGAPTPEVQVRFDPHDMRQVWVQTGDTRRIRVPLTGVESWGRHSLRSDDESAVYRAGWSPPVNFIPPSHPVVDHDQERLTYHAQLPLLQTPFLQDALRLGQRLAVMNRVAVGGHDGLLITGPPGSGKTTALQELGRRFEQADRSRHPDHFLRVPVVYLRIQPCDSTRTVFLKLAELLPIPRLSRRTSTASVSETVRNALLWSGTSVVLVDDIFAARPSSPSRAGPVDQLRNLSDEVPATFVYAGIEEPGNSPSSAFRTGQGRLTHLRAEPVPYGTGWVQLVETLDQALQLRHHQPGSLVRLAQELHVITGGWPGALAHLVRSAAIEAILTGNEEITEQNLKLIAV
;
A
#
# COMPACT_ATOMS: atom_id res chain seq x y z
N MET A 1 -28.64 -5.82 -18.23
CA MET A 1 -28.93 -6.74 -17.09
C MET A 1 -27.68 -7.45 -16.59
N LEU A 2 -26.95 -8.18 -17.44
CA LEU A 2 -25.76 -8.94 -17.02
C LEU A 2 -24.67 -8.04 -16.41
N GLU A 3 -24.41 -6.88 -16.99
CA GLU A 3 -23.45 -5.88 -16.49
C GLU A 3 -23.83 -5.36 -15.10
N VAL A 4 -25.11 -5.06 -14.88
CA VAL A 4 -25.64 -4.61 -13.58
C VAL A 4 -25.48 -5.71 -12.52
N LEU A 5 -25.80 -6.97 -12.87
CA LEU A 5 -25.59 -8.11 -11.99
C LEU A 5 -24.09 -8.33 -11.69
N THR A 6 -23.24 -8.20 -12.70
CA THR A 6 -21.77 -8.34 -12.59
C THR A 6 -21.20 -7.28 -11.65
N MET A 7 -21.65 -6.03 -11.78
CA MET A 7 -21.26 -4.93 -10.91
C MET A 7 -21.67 -5.18 -9.45
N ILE A 8 -22.90 -5.63 -9.20
CA ILE A 8 -23.40 -5.90 -7.84
C ILE A 8 -22.67 -7.11 -7.22
N VAL A 9 -22.42 -8.16 -7.99
CA VAL A 9 -21.67 -9.34 -7.51
C VAL A 9 -20.20 -8.97 -7.20
N ALA A 10 -19.57 -8.12 -8.01
CA ALA A 10 -18.20 -7.66 -7.78
C ALA A 10 -18.06 -6.76 -6.53
N ASP A 11 -19.06 -5.93 -6.23
CA ASP A 11 -19.11 -5.11 -5.01
C ASP A 11 -19.29 -5.97 -3.74
N ASP A 12 -20.11 -7.01 -3.83
CA ASP A 12 -20.41 -7.90 -2.71
C ASP A 12 -19.25 -8.85 -2.38
N THR A 13 -18.50 -9.31 -3.40
CA THR A 13 -17.25 -10.06 -3.23
C THR A 13 -16.13 -9.18 -2.66
N TRP A 14 -16.06 -7.90 -3.06
CA TRP A 14 -15.13 -6.91 -2.51
C TRP A 14 -15.34 -6.68 -1.01
N HIS A 15 -16.61 -6.66 -0.56
CA HIS A 15 -16.97 -6.49 0.85
C HIS A 15 -17.18 -7.81 1.63
N ARG A 16 -16.93 -8.96 1.00
CA ARG A 16 -17.12 -10.33 1.55
C ARG A 16 -18.46 -10.51 2.28
N ARG A 17 -19.55 -10.01 1.71
CA ARG A 17 -20.89 -10.29 2.21
C ARG A 17 -21.38 -11.62 1.65
N THR A 18 -22.15 -12.36 2.44
CA THR A 18 -22.83 -13.58 1.98
C THR A 18 -24.24 -13.22 1.58
N THR A 19 -24.42 -12.80 0.33
CA THR A 19 -25.73 -12.39 -0.20
C THR A 19 -26.36 -13.53 -1.00
N SER A 20 -27.67 -13.76 -0.80
CA SER A 20 -28.36 -14.85 -1.51
C SER A 20 -28.60 -14.52 -2.99
N ALA A 21 -28.73 -15.54 -3.83
CA ALA A 21 -29.08 -15.35 -5.25
C ALA A 21 -30.41 -14.60 -5.45
N GLU A 22 -31.32 -14.68 -4.48
CA GLU A 22 -32.59 -13.95 -4.50
C GLU A 22 -32.42 -12.45 -4.23
N ASP A 23 -31.47 -12.11 -3.35
CA ASP A 23 -31.17 -10.72 -3.03
C ASP A 23 -30.44 -10.04 -4.20
N TYR A 24 -29.53 -10.74 -4.89
CA TYR A 24 -28.96 -10.26 -6.15
C TYR A 24 -30.04 -10.03 -7.21
N ARG A 25 -31.01 -10.94 -7.31
CA ARG A 25 -32.13 -10.82 -8.25
C ARG A 25 -32.96 -9.58 -7.97
N ARG A 26 -33.28 -9.34 -6.70
CA ARG A 26 -34.02 -8.15 -6.26
C ARG A 26 -33.23 -6.87 -6.53
N ALA A 27 -31.96 -6.82 -6.14
CA ALA A 27 -31.09 -5.66 -6.33
C ALA A 27 -30.90 -5.32 -7.82
N THR A 28 -30.64 -6.31 -8.67
CA THR A 28 -30.55 -6.14 -10.12
C THR A 28 -31.86 -5.66 -10.71
N GLY A 29 -33.00 -6.18 -10.25
CA GLY A 29 -34.33 -5.72 -10.66
C GLY A 29 -34.59 -4.25 -10.32
N THR A 30 -34.31 -3.85 -9.07
CA THR A 30 -34.45 -2.46 -8.63
C THR A 30 -33.54 -1.52 -9.42
N MET A 31 -32.30 -1.93 -9.67
CA MET A 31 -31.34 -1.12 -10.43
C MET A 31 -31.76 -0.99 -11.91
N LEU A 32 -32.24 -2.07 -12.54
CA LEU A 32 -32.72 -2.00 -13.92
C LEU A 32 -33.99 -1.16 -14.06
N ALA A 33 -34.91 -1.26 -13.10
CA ALA A 33 -36.11 -0.41 -13.08
C ALA A 33 -35.74 1.07 -12.90
N SER A 34 -34.68 1.38 -12.15
CA SER A 34 -34.14 2.73 -11.97
C SER A 34 -33.46 3.26 -13.24
N LEU A 35 -32.71 2.41 -13.95
CA LEU A 35 -31.94 2.80 -15.14
C LEU A 35 -32.80 2.92 -16.42
N TYR A 36 -33.79 2.03 -16.58
CA TYR A 36 -34.53 1.86 -17.84
C TYR A 36 -36.05 2.01 -17.69
N GLY A 37 -36.56 2.21 -16.47
CA GLY A 37 -37.99 2.24 -16.16
C GLY A 37 -38.56 0.88 -15.75
N PRO A 38 -39.64 0.85 -14.95
CA PRO A 38 -40.23 -0.38 -14.43
C PRO A 38 -40.76 -1.27 -15.56
N GLY A 39 -40.37 -2.55 -15.55
CA GLY A 39 -40.85 -3.55 -16.51
C GLY A 39 -40.22 -3.51 -17.91
N VAL A 40 -39.38 -2.52 -18.21
CA VAL A 40 -38.73 -2.36 -19.53
C VAL A 40 -37.69 -3.45 -19.78
N VAL A 41 -36.88 -3.80 -18.77
CA VAL A 41 -35.91 -4.90 -18.85
C VAL A 41 -36.41 -6.07 -18.01
N GLN A 42 -36.89 -7.11 -18.69
CA GLN A 42 -37.37 -8.32 -18.04
C GLN A 42 -36.21 -9.14 -17.46
N LEU A 43 -36.33 -9.51 -16.19
CA LEU A 43 -35.36 -10.41 -15.56
C LEU A 43 -35.59 -11.85 -16.05
N PRO A 44 -34.51 -12.64 -16.25
CA PRO A 44 -34.64 -14.05 -16.61
C PRO A 44 -35.41 -14.83 -15.55
N SER A 45 -35.78 -16.08 -15.83
CA SER A 45 -36.40 -16.96 -14.82
C SER A 45 -35.50 -17.14 -13.59
N ARG A 46 -36.08 -17.55 -12.46
CA ARG A 46 -35.36 -17.71 -11.18
C ARG A 46 -34.19 -18.70 -11.29
N SER A 47 -34.41 -19.82 -11.96
CA SER A 47 -33.38 -20.85 -12.20
C SER A 47 -32.26 -20.36 -13.10
N THR A 48 -32.58 -19.63 -14.18
CA THR A 48 -31.58 -19.03 -15.08
C THR A 48 -30.76 -17.97 -14.35
N PHE A 49 -31.39 -17.15 -13.51
CA PHE A 49 -30.69 -16.12 -12.73
C PHE A 49 -29.76 -16.73 -11.68
N GLN A 50 -30.21 -17.78 -10.97
CA GLN A 50 -29.35 -18.52 -10.03
C GLN A 50 -28.14 -19.15 -10.73
N ARG A 51 -28.32 -19.70 -11.94
CA ARG A 51 -27.20 -20.21 -12.75
C ARG A 51 -26.22 -19.10 -13.13
N LEU A 52 -26.72 -17.93 -13.54
CA LEU A 52 -25.89 -16.76 -13.85
C LEU A 52 -25.14 -16.24 -12.62
N VAL A 53 -25.77 -16.16 -11.45
CA VAL A 53 -25.10 -15.79 -10.20
C VAL A 53 -24.02 -16.81 -9.85
N LYS A 54 -24.29 -18.11 -9.97
CA LYS A 54 -23.32 -19.18 -9.70
C LYS A 54 -22.13 -19.12 -10.65
N GLU A 55 -22.39 -18.86 -11.93
CA GLU A 55 -21.36 -18.72 -12.96
C GLU A 55 -20.56 -17.42 -12.77
N LEU A 56 -21.22 -16.33 -12.40
CA LEU A 56 -20.56 -15.06 -12.11
C LEU A 56 -19.80 -15.12 -10.79
N THR A 57 -20.27 -15.79 -9.74
CA THR A 57 -19.51 -15.95 -8.48
C THR A 57 -18.36 -16.94 -8.63
N SER A 58 -18.48 -17.97 -9.48
CA SER A 58 -17.35 -18.83 -9.83
C SER A 58 -16.32 -18.11 -10.71
N LYS A 59 -16.77 -17.22 -11.59
CA LYS A 59 -15.90 -16.35 -12.40
C LYS A 59 -15.33 -15.16 -11.63
N HIS A 60 -16.08 -14.54 -10.72
CA HIS A 60 -15.72 -13.36 -9.89
C HIS A 60 -15.10 -13.74 -8.54
N GLY A 61 -15.06 -15.04 -8.21
CA GLY A 61 -13.99 -15.61 -7.38
C GLY A 61 -12.60 -15.44 -8.04
N ARG A 62 -12.57 -15.02 -9.30
CA ARG A 62 -11.42 -14.42 -9.97
C ARG A 62 -11.79 -12.97 -10.36
N VAL A 63 -10.89 -12.02 -10.08
CA VAL A 63 -10.85 -10.64 -10.62
C VAL A 63 -11.56 -9.53 -9.81
N ARG A 64 -10.75 -8.74 -9.08
CA ARG A 64 -10.24 -7.43 -9.55
C ARG A 64 -8.98 -7.04 -8.76
N GLY A 65 -7.84 -7.11 -9.45
CA GLY A 65 -6.49 -6.88 -8.92
C GLY A 65 -5.52 -7.90 -9.54
N VAL A 66 -4.53 -7.42 -10.29
CA VAL A 66 -3.35 -8.09 -10.87
C VAL A 66 -3.15 -9.57 -10.50
N ALA A 67 -3.87 -10.52 -11.09
CA ALA A 67 -3.54 -11.93 -10.84
C ALA A 67 -2.44 -12.37 -11.82
N VAL A 68 -1.32 -12.88 -11.30
CA VAL A 68 -0.45 -13.73 -12.14
C VAL A 68 -1.02 -15.15 -12.04
N ALA A 69 -1.46 -15.72 -13.15
CA ALA A 69 -1.95 -17.10 -13.18
C ALA A 69 -0.82 -18.02 -13.63
N ASP A 70 -0.59 -19.17 -13.00
CA ASP A 70 0.05 -20.30 -13.68
C ASP A 70 -0.88 -21.53 -13.64
N LYS A 71 -0.39 -22.64 -14.20
CA LYS A 71 -1.05 -23.95 -14.31
C LYS A 71 -1.63 -24.46 -12.98
N ASP A 72 -1.15 -23.99 -11.84
CA ASP A 72 -1.50 -24.46 -10.49
C ASP A 72 -2.39 -23.48 -9.65
N GLY A 73 -2.80 -22.31 -10.18
CA GLY A 73 -3.73 -21.39 -9.50
C GLY A 73 -3.13 -20.13 -8.84
N ILE A 74 -4.03 -19.29 -8.27
CA ILE A 74 -3.90 -17.86 -7.89
C ILE A 74 -2.50 -17.41 -7.39
N ARG A 75 -1.85 -16.44 -8.06
CA ARG A 75 -0.80 -15.58 -7.45
C ARG A 75 -1.37 -14.23 -7.01
N SER A 76 -0.86 -13.77 -5.87
CA SER A 76 -1.06 -12.44 -5.28
C SER A 76 -0.79 -11.29 -6.27
N SER A 77 -1.52 -10.20 -6.09
CA SER A 77 -1.59 -9.04 -6.99
C SER A 77 -0.86 -7.80 -6.50
N ARG A 78 -0.59 -7.74 -5.21
CA ARG A 78 0.06 -6.62 -4.55
C ARG A 78 0.84 -7.10 -3.32
N PRO A 79 1.91 -6.38 -2.92
CA PRO A 79 2.62 -6.68 -1.68
C PRO A 79 1.66 -6.72 -0.50
N GLY A 80 1.74 -7.77 0.30
CA GLY A 80 0.93 -7.95 1.50
C GLY A 80 -0.38 -8.70 1.25
N GLU A 81 -0.81 -8.97 0.02
CA GLU A 81 -2.06 -9.73 -0.20
C GLU A 81 -2.02 -11.09 0.51
N ARG A 82 -0.86 -11.76 0.45
CA ARG A 82 -0.61 -13.04 1.10
C ARG A 82 0.79 -13.05 1.69
N VAL A 83 0.87 -13.25 3.00
CA VAL A 83 2.13 -13.36 3.75
C VAL A 83 2.16 -14.73 4.42
N TYR A 84 3.18 -15.52 4.08
CA TYR A 84 3.42 -16.81 4.73
C TYR A 84 4.18 -16.62 6.02
N VAL A 85 3.74 -17.30 7.07
CA VAL A 85 4.50 -17.41 8.32
C VAL A 85 4.87 -18.85 8.53
N ASP A 86 6.17 -19.09 8.59
CA ASP A 86 6.71 -20.42 8.85
C ASP A 86 7.83 -20.35 9.89
N THR A 87 8.15 -21.49 10.51
CA THR A 87 9.11 -21.58 11.62
C THR A 87 10.08 -22.73 11.41
N VAL A 88 11.38 -22.42 11.42
CA VAL A 88 12.46 -23.38 11.17
C VAL A 88 13.50 -23.30 12.28
N ALA A 89 14.15 -24.40 12.63
CA ALA A 89 15.23 -24.41 13.61
C ALA A 89 16.52 -23.75 13.09
N LEU A 90 17.15 -22.93 13.92
CA LEU A 90 18.45 -22.32 13.62
C LEU A 90 19.60 -23.26 13.99
N GLY A 91 20.65 -23.25 13.15
CA GLY A 91 21.92 -23.89 13.45
C GLY A 91 22.76 -22.96 14.32
N ILE A 92 22.73 -23.17 15.63
CA ILE A 92 23.53 -22.37 16.57
C ILE A 92 25.00 -22.78 16.46
N PRO A 93 25.95 -21.84 16.24
CA PRO A 93 27.37 -22.14 16.21
C PRO A 93 27.83 -22.90 17.46
N GLN A 94 28.70 -23.90 17.30
CA GLN A 94 29.18 -24.74 18.39
C GLN A 94 29.69 -23.95 19.62
N PRO A 95 30.43 -22.83 19.47
CA PRO A 95 30.88 -22.04 20.63
C PRO A 95 29.73 -21.50 21.49
N LEU A 96 28.55 -21.24 20.90
CA LEU A 96 27.39 -20.66 21.57
C LEU A 96 26.32 -21.70 21.92
N ALA A 97 26.45 -22.94 21.42
CA ALA A 97 25.45 -23.99 21.61
C ALA A 97 25.17 -24.29 23.09
N HIS A 98 26.18 -24.14 23.96
CA HIS A 98 26.04 -24.33 25.41
C HIS A 98 25.10 -23.32 26.10
N LEU A 99 24.87 -22.15 25.49
CA LEU A 99 23.96 -21.12 26.00
C LEU A 99 22.50 -21.41 25.64
N ALA A 100 22.23 -22.25 24.64
CA ALA A 100 20.89 -22.60 24.19
C ALA A 100 20.37 -23.83 24.95
N SER A 101 19.52 -23.61 25.96
CA SER A 101 18.93 -24.71 26.75
C SER A 101 17.91 -25.56 25.98
N GLN A 102 17.47 -25.09 24.82
CA GLN A 102 16.50 -25.70 23.92
C GLN A 102 16.82 -25.31 22.46
N PRO A 103 16.27 -26.03 21.46
CA PRO A 103 16.36 -25.60 20.07
C PRO A 103 15.90 -24.15 19.89
N VAL A 104 16.74 -23.35 19.25
CA VAL A 104 16.41 -21.98 18.85
C VAL A 104 15.70 -22.05 17.49
N LEU A 105 14.58 -21.36 17.39
CA LEU A 105 13.71 -21.31 16.22
C LEU A 105 13.72 -19.91 15.62
N MET A 106 13.58 -19.84 14.30
CA MET A 106 13.37 -18.63 13.53
C MET A 106 12.00 -18.71 12.87
N THR A 107 11.08 -17.86 13.31
CA THR A 107 9.81 -17.62 12.62
C THR A 107 9.99 -16.47 11.63
N VAL A 108 9.63 -16.69 10.38
CA VAL A 108 9.75 -15.70 9.32
C VAL A 108 8.38 -15.43 8.71
N ALA A 109 8.02 -14.16 8.57
CA ALA A 109 6.89 -13.72 7.78
C ALA A 109 7.38 -13.21 6.42
N VAL A 110 6.97 -13.85 5.33
CA VAL A 110 7.45 -13.55 3.96
C VAL A 110 6.28 -13.24 3.04
N ASP A 111 6.35 -12.13 2.34
CA ASP A 111 5.39 -11.76 1.31
C ASP A 111 5.49 -12.71 0.11
N GLU A 112 4.36 -13.23 -0.34
CA GLU A 112 4.32 -14.22 -1.42
C GLU A 112 4.74 -13.64 -2.77
N LEU A 113 4.41 -12.38 -3.03
CA LEU A 113 4.64 -11.74 -4.33
C LEU A 113 6.10 -11.32 -4.49
N THR A 114 6.64 -10.63 -3.49
CA THR A 114 7.96 -9.99 -3.55
C THR A 114 9.05 -10.82 -2.88
N MET A 115 8.71 -11.87 -2.13
CA MET A 115 9.62 -12.60 -1.23
C MET A 115 10.33 -11.70 -0.20
N SER A 116 9.81 -10.49 0.01
CA SER A 116 10.28 -9.59 1.05
C SER A 116 9.94 -10.15 2.41
N VAL A 117 10.91 -10.13 3.31
CA VAL A 117 10.68 -10.49 4.71
C VAL A 117 9.97 -9.33 5.38
N CYS A 118 8.73 -9.56 5.82
CA CYS A 118 7.94 -8.58 6.54
C CYS A 118 8.42 -8.45 7.99
N THR A 119 8.78 -9.58 8.62
CA THR A 119 9.43 -9.62 9.93
C THR A 119 10.09 -10.98 10.16
N VAL A 120 11.09 -11.00 11.04
CA VAL A 120 11.72 -12.21 11.58
C VAL A 120 11.59 -12.22 13.11
N MET A 121 11.46 -13.41 13.71
CA MET A 121 11.50 -13.61 15.15
C MET A 121 12.36 -14.81 15.50
N VAL A 122 13.42 -14.58 16.27
CA VAL A 122 14.27 -15.61 16.86
C VAL A 122 13.76 -15.90 18.26
N HIS A 123 13.42 -17.15 18.56
CA HIS A 123 12.91 -17.53 19.87
C HIS A 123 13.28 -18.96 20.25
N SER A 124 13.28 -19.25 21.55
CA SER A 124 13.47 -20.61 22.07
C SER A 124 12.20 -21.45 21.84
N SER A 125 12.36 -22.73 21.51
CA SER A 125 11.23 -23.68 21.34
C SER A 125 10.46 -23.94 22.65
N ARG A 126 11.02 -23.51 23.78
CA ARG A 126 10.44 -23.62 25.13
C ARG A 126 9.11 -22.90 25.28
N ARG A 127 8.80 -21.94 24.39
CA ARG A 127 7.54 -21.19 24.41
C ARG A 127 6.88 -21.22 23.03
N PRO A 128 5.57 -21.50 22.95
CA PRO A 128 4.83 -21.34 21.70
C PRO A 128 4.89 -19.88 21.21
N LEU A 129 4.76 -19.70 19.90
CA LEU A 129 4.88 -18.41 19.23
C LEU A 129 3.89 -17.40 19.82
N ASP A 130 4.40 -16.23 20.19
CA ASP A 130 3.58 -15.14 20.69
C ASP A 130 3.01 -14.36 19.51
N GLY A 131 1.76 -14.67 19.14
CA GLY A 131 1.09 -14.01 18.02
C GLY A 131 0.94 -12.50 18.20
N ALA A 132 0.80 -12.00 19.44
CA ALA A 132 0.71 -10.55 19.65
C ALA A 132 2.04 -9.87 19.36
N LEU A 133 3.15 -10.51 19.71
CA LEU A 133 4.48 -10.04 19.37
C LEU A 133 4.77 -10.13 17.87
N LEU A 134 4.39 -11.23 17.20
CA LEU A 134 4.45 -11.34 15.74
C LEU A 134 3.71 -10.19 15.05
N LEU A 135 2.49 -9.90 15.53
CA LEU A 135 1.67 -8.82 15.00
C LEU A 135 2.31 -7.45 15.24
N ALA A 136 2.89 -7.24 16.43
CA ALA A 136 3.61 -6.01 16.75
C ALA A 136 4.79 -5.81 15.79
N ARG A 137 5.59 -6.86 15.53
CA ARG A 137 6.74 -6.76 14.62
C ARG A 137 6.36 -6.63 13.15
N LEU A 138 5.23 -7.21 12.71
CA LEU A 138 4.68 -6.96 11.38
C LEU A 138 4.29 -5.49 11.15
N CYS A 139 3.76 -4.83 12.19
CA CYS A 139 3.33 -3.44 12.11
C CYS A 139 4.47 -2.43 12.25
N ASP A 140 5.60 -2.86 12.77
CA ASP A 140 6.75 -2.02 13.11
C ASP A 140 8.04 -2.82 12.82
N PRO A 141 8.40 -3.00 11.53
CA PRO A 141 9.58 -3.75 11.15
C PRO A 141 10.88 -3.06 11.61
N PRO A 142 11.97 -3.82 11.81
CA PRO A 142 13.21 -3.34 12.45
C PRO A 142 13.81 -2.10 11.78
N ALA A 143 13.79 -2.07 10.46
CA ALA A 143 14.35 -0.98 9.67
C ALA A 143 13.52 0.34 9.78
N LEU A 144 12.27 0.28 10.27
CA LEU A 144 11.53 1.46 10.73
C LEU A 144 11.85 1.83 12.20
N ARG A 145 12.15 0.86 13.07
CA ARG A 145 12.51 1.11 14.49
C ARG A 145 13.82 1.86 14.66
N ASP A 146 14.77 1.59 13.78
CA ASP A 146 16.12 2.17 13.83
C ASP A 146 16.17 3.57 13.17
N SER A 147 15.16 3.94 12.38
CA SER A 147 15.05 5.26 11.77
C SER A 147 14.87 6.40 12.78
N ASP A 148 14.36 6.09 13.99
CA ASP A 148 14.34 7.01 15.14
C ASP A 148 15.75 7.35 15.69
N LEU A 149 16.81 6.68 15.24
CA LEU A 149 18.21 6.91 15.64
C LEU A 149 18.99 7.76 14.62
N GLY A 150 18.32 8.35 13.62
CA GLY A 150 18.92 9.34 12.73
C GLY A 150 19.80 8.80 11.59
N ARG A 151 19.75 7.48 11.30
CA ARG A 151 20.36 6.90 10.08
C ARG A 151 19.26 6.56 9.09
N ARG A 152 19.33 7.11 7.87
CA ARG A 152 18.56 6.65 6.71
C ARG A 152 19.50 6.38 5.55
N GLU A 153 19.62 5.11 5.19
CA GLU A 153 19.95 4.67 3.84
C GLU A 153 18.70 3.91 3.33
N GLU A 154 18.19 4.33 2.17
CA GLU A 154 17.11 3.70 1.37
C GLU A 154 15.69 3.54 2.00
N ALA A 155 14.69 3.37 1.11
CA ALA A 155 13.28 3.25 1.47
C ALA A 155 12.97 1.83 1.93
N VAL A 156 12.78 1.65 3.24
CA VAL A 156 12.48 0.35 3.83
C VAL A 156 11.06 -0.10 3.46
N PRO A 157 10.86 -1.31 2.91
CA PRO A 157 9.54 -1.81 2.56
C PRO A 157 8.72 -2.13 3.81
N LEU A 158 7.62 -1.39 4.03
CA LEU A 158 6.57 -1.83 4.95
C LEU A 158 5.53 -2.64 4.16
N ILE A 159 5.33 -3.90 4.56
CA ILE A 159 4.33 -4.80 3.98
C ILE A 159 3.40 -5.27 5.09
N MET A 160 2.16 -4.80 5.04
CA MET A 160 1.10 -5.25 5.95
C MET A 160 0.28 -6.37 5.28
N PRO A 161 0.05 -7.51 5.98
CA PRO A 161 -0.68 -8.62 5.40
C PRO A 161 -2.18 -8.35 5.31
N GLU A 162 -2.80 -8.55 4.16
CA GLU A 162 -4.25 -8.70 4.05
C GLU A 162 -4.67 -10.11 4.46
N SER A 163 -3.88 -11.11 4.06
CA SER A 163 -4.05 -12.50 4.49
C SER A 163 -2.75 -13.06 5.05
N LEU A 164 -2.77 -13.44 6.31
CA LEU A 164 -1.66 -14.09 7.00
C LEU A 164 -1.87 -15.61 7.00
N LEU A 165 -0.98 -16.32 6.32
CA LEU A 165 -1.01 -17.77 6.15
C LEU A 165 -0.11 -18.41 7.21
N LEU A 166 -0.72 -18.95 8.26
CA LEU A 166 -0.03 -19.43 9.45
C LEU A 166 -0.72 -20.67 10.02
N ASP A 167 0.07 -21.67 10.45
CA ASP A 167 -0.46 -22.75 11.28
C ASP A 167 -0.74 -22.25 12.70
N ARG A 168 -2.03 -22.08 13.01
CA ARG A 168 -2.52 -21.54 14.29
C ARG A 168 -2.21 -22.44 15.49
N ARG A 169 -1.82 -23.70 15.26
CA ARG A 169 -1.42 -24.63 16.32
C ARG A 169 -0.10 -24.23 16.99
N LEU A 170 0.72 -23.42 16.32
CA LEU A 170 2.00 -22.94 16.84
C LEU A 170 1.84 -21.78 17.84
N LEU A 171 0.64 -21.19 17.93
CA LEU A 171 0.39 -19.98 18.73
C LEU A 171 0.01 -20.27 20.17
N ARG A 172 0.54 -19.48 21.12
CA ARG A 172 0.16 -19.56 22.55
C ARG A 172 -1.30 -19.18 22.82
N ARG A 173 -1.81 -18.18 22.11
CA ARG A 173 -3.15 -17.57 22.29
C ARG A 173 -3.83 -17.29 20.95
N PRO A 174 -4.24 -18.33 20.21
CA PRO A 174 -4.70 -18.18 18.82
C PRO A 174 -5.96 -17.32 18.68
N ARG A 175 -6.88 -17.33 19.66
CA ARG A 175 -8.11 -16.50 19.63
C ARG A 175 -7.80 -15.01 19.74
N ALA A 176 -7.10 -14.60 20.80
CA ALA A 176 -6.71 -13.21 21.01
C ALA A 176 -5.88 -12.65 19.83
N PHE A 177 -4.98 -13.47 19.28
CA PHE A 177 -4.25 -13.13 18.07
C PHE A 177 -5.18 -12.86 16.87
N THR A 178 -6.17 -13.71 16.66
CA THR A 178 -7.10 -13.57 15.52
C THR A 178 -8.00 -12.35 15.68
N ASP A 179 -8.42 -12.05 16.91
CA ASP A 179 -9.22 -10.87 17.19
C ASP A 179 -8.41 -9.59 16.95
N ALA A 180 -7.13 -9.57 17.33
CA ALA A 180 -6.21 -8.49 17.03
C ALA A 180 -5.97 -8.32 15.51
N CYS A 181 -5.71 -9.42 14.79
CA CYS A 181 -5.61 -9.40 13.33
C CYS A 181 -6.88 -8.85 12.67
N ARG A 182 -8.07 -9.28 13.11
CA ARG A 182 -9.35 -8.79 12.60
C ARG A 182 -9.51 -7.28 12.82
N HIS A 183 -9.04 -6.76 13.96
CA HIS A 183 -9.09 -5.33 14.26
C HIS A 183 -8.21 -4.50 13.31
N LEU A 184 -7.12 -5.09 12.82
CA LEU A 184 -6.21 -4.51 11.82
C LEU A 184 -6.62 -4.81 10.36
N GLY A 185 -7.76 -5.49 10.14
CA GLY A 185 -8.19 -5.90 8.80
C GLY A 185 -7.43 -7.10 8.22
N ILE A 186 -6.64 -7.80 9.02
CA ILE A 186 -5.81 -8.94 8.62
C ILE A 186 -6.62 -10.23 8.74
N ASN A 187 -6.73 -10.97 7.64
CA ASN A 187 -7.38 -12.27 7.59
C ASN A 187 -6.39 -13.39 7.94
N VAL A 188 -6.66 -14.19 8.98
CA VAL A 188 -5.79 -15.32 9.34
C VAL A 188 -6.31 -16.60 8.70
N MET A 189 -5.47 -17.24 7.90
CA MET A 189 -5.82 -18.45 7.14
C MET A 189 -4.83 -19.58 7.43
N SER A 190 -5.33 -20.82 7.43
CA SER A 190 -4.44 -21.99 7.36
C SER A 190 -3.99 -22.18 5.91
N PRO A 191 -2.68 -22.36 5.65
CA PRO A 191 -2.19 -22.55 4.29
C PRO A 191 -2.71 -23.87 3.70
N ALA A 192 -3.17 -23.83 2.44
CA ALA A 192 -3.43 -25.05 1.66
C ALA A 192 -2.10 -25.81 1.41
N PRO A 193 -2.10 -27.14 1.22
CA PRO A 193 -0.89 -27.96 1.14
C PRO A 193 0.18 -27.42 0.17
N LEU A 194 -0.22 -27.03 -1.05
CA LEU A 194 0.68 -26.46 -2.06
C LEU A 194 1.25 -25.08 -1.66
N GLY A 195 0.43 -24.22 -1.06
CA GLY A 195 0.86 -22.91 -0.57
C GLY A 195 1.84 -23.04 0.60
N LYS A 196 1.61 -24.01 1.49
CA LYS A 196 2.50 -24.33 2.61
C LYS A 196 3.90 -24.71 2.12
N ALA A 197 3.98 -25.63 1.14
CA ALA A 197 5.24 -26.09 0.56
C ALA A 197 6.07 -24.97 -0.10
N ARG A 198 5.42 -23.90 -0.58
CA ARG A 198 6.13 -22.73 -1.14
C ARG A 198 6.73 -21.86 -0.02
N GLY A 199 5.94 -21.54 1.01
CA GLY A 199 6.42 -20.79 2.18
C GLY A 199 7.57 -21.51 2.90
N GLU A 200 7.44 -22.83 3.08
CA GLU A 200 8.48 -23.69 3.68
C GLU A 200 9.80 -23.66 2.88
N ARG A 201 9.72 -23.71 1.54
CA ARG A 201 10.92 -23.63 0.67
C ARG A 201 11.66 -22.30 0.81
N VAL A 202 10.92 -21.18 0.82
CA VAL A 202 11.54 -19.84 0.96
C VAL A 202 12.16 -19.68 2.34
N THR A 203 11.43 -20.06 3.38
CA THR A 203 11.89 -19.99 4.77
C THR A 203 13.10 -20.88 5.00
N GLY A 204 13.10 -22.12 4.49
CA GLY A 204 14.23 -23.03 4.57
C GLY A 204 15.48 -22.51 3.85
N LYS A 205 15.33 -21.90 2.67
CA LYS A 205 16.44 -21.25 1.93
C LYS A 205 17.02 -20.08 2.72
N LEU A 206 16.16 -19.22 3.27
CA LEU A 206 16.56 -18.07 4.09
C LEU A 206 17.37 -18.53 5.31
N VAL A 207 16.85 -19.49 6.07
CA VAL A 207 17.49 -20.01 7.28
C VAL A 207 18.80 -20.73 6.96
N SER A 208 18.86 -21.48 5.86
CA SER A 208 20.09 -22.15 5.42
C SER A 208 21.20 -21.14 5.12
N LEU A 209 20.89 -20.03 4.43
CA LEU A 209 21.87 -18.99 4.14
C LEU A 209 22.28 -18.21 5.40
N PHE A 210 21.34 -17.96 6.31
CA PHE A 210 21.64 -17.30 7.57
C PHE A 210 22.53 -18.18 8.47
N ASN A 211 22.28 -19.50 8.53
CA ASN A 211 23.16 -20.42 9.25
C ASN A 211 24.59 -20.44 8.69
N ALA A 212 24.73 -20.33 7.36
CA ALA A 212 26.05 -20.23 6.73
C ALA A 212 26.75 -18.92 7.10
N GLU A 213 26.01 -17.82 7.25
CA GLU A 213 26.53 -16.55 7.72
C GLU A 213 26.97 -16.61 9.18
N LEU A 214 26.13 -17.17 10.07
CA LEU A 214 26.45 -17.36 11.48
C LEU A 214 27.72 -18.19 11.70
N ALA A 215 28.00 -19.16 10.83
CA ALA A 215 29.20 -20.00 10.90
C ALA A 215 30.50 -19.24 10.62
N LEU A 216 30.43 -18.08 9.93
CA LEU A 216 31.59 -17.27 9.54
C LEU A 216 31.90 -16.15 10.54
N LEU A 217 31.01 -15.89 11.50
CA LEU A 217 31.17 -14.78 12.43
C LEU A 217 32.01 -15.16 13.63
N GLU A 218 32.88 -14.25 14.04
CA GLU A 218 33.46 -14.27 15.37
C GLU A 218 32.34 -14.00 16.39
N THR A 219 32.19 -14.92 17.34
CA THR A 219 31.11 -14.81 18.33
C THR A 219 31.50 -13.82 19.40
N ASP A 220 30.63 -12.82 19.65
CA ASP A 220 30.77 -11.92 20.79
C ASP A 220 30.76 -12.68 22.13
N ARG A 221 31.25 -12.03 23.20
CA ARG A 221 31.12 -12.54 24.56
C ARG A 221 29.65 -12.50 25.00
N ILE A 222 28.89 -13.56 24.69
CA ILE A 222 27.50 -13.73 25.09
C ILE A 222 27.46 -14.53 26.39
N SER A 223 26.78 -14.01 27.42
CA SER A 223 26.80 -14.58 28.79
C SER A 223 25.63 -15.52 29.10
N ASP A 224 24.51 -15.39 28.42
CA ASP A 224 23.26 -16.07 28.76
C ASP A 224 22.33 -16.27 27.56
N GLU A 225 21.32 -17.14 27.70
CA GLU A 225 20.35 -17.47 26.65
C GLU A 225 19.54 -16.25 26.16
N ALA A 226 19.21 -15.30 27.04
CA ALA A 226 18.42 -14.13 26.64
C ALA A 226 19.26 -13.17 25.77
N SER A 227 20.51 -12.96 26.15
CA SER A 227 21.51 -12.23 25.38
C SER A 227 21.81 -12.91 24.03
N LEU A 228 21.87 -14.26 24.00
CA LEU A 228 22.00 -15.01 22.75
C LEU A 228 20.83 -14.76 21.80
N ILE A 229 19.58 -14.87 22.29
CA ILE A 229 18.38 -14.67 21.47
C ILE A 229 18.31 -13.23 20.95
N ALA A 230 18.64 -12.23 21.77
CA ALA A 230 18.66 -10.83 21.36
C ALA A 230 19.77 -10.54 20.32
N TRP A 231 20.95 -11.14 20.50
CA TRP A 231 22.06 -11.05 19.55
C TRP A 231 21.67 -11.66 18.20
N LEU A 232 21.14 -12.89 18.20
CA LEU A 232 20.66 -13.58 17.00
C LEU A 232 19.53 -12.82 16.31
N GLN A 233 18.59 -12.25 17.08
CA GLN A 233 17.51 -11.41 16.53
C GLN A 233 18.10 -10.23 15.78
N THR A 234 18.98 -9.46 16.42
CA THR A 234 19.62 -8.27 15.81
C THR A 234 20.41 -8.65 14.56
N ARG A 235 21.15 -9.77 14.61
CA ARG A 235 21.92 -10.26 13.47
C ARG A 235 21.01 -10.68 12.32
N ALA A 236 19.95 -11.43 12.61
CA ALA A 236 18.98 -11.87 11.61
C ALA A 236 18.30 -10.69 10.91
N GLU A 237 17.94 -9.64 11.65
CA GLU A 237 17.29 -8.45 11.08
C GLU A 237 18.21 -7.68 10.15
N ARG A 238 19.44 -7.41 10.59
CA ARG A 238 20.45 -6.74 9.77
C ARG A 238 20.82 -7.57 8.55
N TRP A 239 20.95 -8.88 8.70
CA TRP A 239 21.26 -9.78 7.60
C TRP A 239 20.10 -9.84 6.59
N VAL A 240 18.86 -9.86 7.06
CA VAL A 240 17.70 -9.78 6.17
C VAL A 240 17.75 -8.48 5.37
N GLU A 241 17.90 -7.35 6.04
CA GLU A 241 17.92 -6.02 5.43
C GLU A 241 19.09 -5.86 4.43
N SER A 242 20.32 -6.10 4.86
CA SER A 242 21.52 -5.85 4.05
C SER A 242 21.82 -6.93 3.00
N PHE A 243 21.39 -8.18 3.23
CA PHE A 243 21.74 -9.31 2.37
C PHE A 243 20.53 -9.94 1.71
N TRP A 244 19.52 -10.41 2.46
CA TRP A 244 18.39 -11.13 1.85
C TRP A 244 17.63 -10.24 0.87
N GLN A 245 17.32 -9.00 1.27
CA GLN A 245 16.50 -8.09 0.46
C GLN A 245 17.18 -7.68 -0.84
N HIS A 246 18.52 -7.73 -0.89
CA HIS A 246 19.33 -7.40 -2.06
C HIS A 246 19.91 -8.64 -2.77
N ARG A 247 19.61 -9.85 -2.29
CA ARG A 247 20.08 -11.09 -2.91
C ARG A 247 19.20 -11.45 -4.12
N PRO A 248 19.79 -11.72 -5.30
CA PRO A 248 19.03 -12.19 -6.45
C PRO A 248 18.32 -13.53 -6.18
N GLN A 249 17.02 -13.54 -6.40
CA GLN A 249 16.13 -14.70 -6.40
C GLN A 249 15.61 -14.90 -7.82
N PRO A 250 15.99 -15.97 -8.53
CA PRO A 250 15.55 -16.21 -9.91
C PRO A 250 14.02 -16.13 -10.09
N GLU A 251 13.26 -16.51 -9.07
CA GLU A 251 11.80 -16.51 -9.03
C GLU A 251 11.18 -15.09 -9.10
N LEU A 252 11.94 -14.05 -8.71
CA LEU A 252 11.49 -12.66 -8.67
C LEU A 252 11.74 -11.88 -9.95
N ARG A 253 12.41 -12.47 -10.94
CA ARG A 253 12.66 -11.82 -12.25
C ARG A 253 11.39 -11.25 -12.87
N THR A 254 10.28 -11.95 -12.66
CA THR A 254 8.95 -11.64 -13.15
C THR A 254 8.33 -10.41 -12.48
N VAL A 255 8.66 -10.18 -11.20
CA VAL A 255 8.04 -9.18 -10.34
C VAL A 255 8.89 -7.91 -10.28
N ALA A 256 10.21 -8.05 -10.18
CA ALA A 256 11.18 -6.94 -10.16
C ALA A 256 11.23 -6.17 -11.48
N GLY A 257 10.72 -6.74 -12.58
CA GLY A 257 10.94 -6.22 -13.91
C GLY A 257 12.35 -6.56 -14.39
N ARG A 258 12.51 -6.70 -15.69
CA ARG A 258 13.77 -7.13 -16.27
C ARG A 258 14.75 -5.93 -16.32
N GLY A 259 16.06 -6.16 -16.22
CA GLY A 259 17.08 -5.10 -16.07
C GLY A 259 17.36 -4.69 -14.62
N ALA A 260 16.39 -4.85 -13.73
CA ALA A 260 16.65 -4.84 -12.29
C ALA A 260 17.22 -6.20 -11.86
N GLN A 261 18.11 -6.18 -10.86
CA GLN A 261 18.49 -7.41 -10.17
C GLN A 261 17.21 -8.01 -9.56
N PRO A 262 16.92 -9.32 -9.73
CA PRO A 262 15.68 -9.93 -9.28
C PRO A 262 15.70 -10.15 -7.76
N THR A 263 15.76 -9.06 -7.02
CA THR A 263 15.90 -9.01 -5.57
C THR A 263 14.55 -8.73 -4.94
N PRO A 264 14.32 -9.14 -3.68
CA PRO A 264 13.10 -8.77 -2.97
C PRO A 264 12.84 -7.25 -2.94
N SER A 265 13.86 -6.41 -2.73
CA SER A 265 13.73 -4.95 -2.77
C SER A 265 13.28 -4.46 -4.13
N ALA A 266 13.94 -4.90 -5.22
CA ALA A 266 13.54 -4.49 -6.57
C ALA A 266 12.13 -4.97 -6.93
N ALA A 267 11.72 -6.16 -6.48
CA ALA A 267 10.37 -6.69 -6.64
C ALA A 267 9.34 -5.84 -5.89
N TYR A 268 9.66 -5.38 -4.68
CA TYR A 268 8.83 -4.48 -3.91
C TYR A 268 8.73 -3.10 -4.58
N ASP A 269 9.86 -2.50 -4.95
CA ASP A 269 9.91 -1.18 -5.60
C ASP A 269 9.16 -1.17 -6.92
N ALA A 270 9.32 -2.23 -7.73
CA ALA A 270 8.56 -2.41 -8.95
C ALA A 270 7.06 -2.49 -8.66
N CYS A 271 6.64 -3.16 -7.58
CA CYS A 271 5.24 -3.18 -7.18
C CYS A 271 4.74 -1.80 -6.71
N VAL A 272 5.52 -1.06 -5.92
CA VAL A 272 5.18 0.28 -5.43
C VAL A 272 5.08 1.27 -6.59
N ALA A 273 6.07 1.30 -7.48
CA ALA A 273 6.10 2.18 -8.65
C ALA A 273 4.89 1.95 -9.59
N ARG A 274 4.42 0.71 -9.66
CA ARG A 274 3.38 0.23 -10.57
C ARG A 274 1.96 0.35 -9.99
N LEU A 275 1.80 0.12 -8.70
CA LEU A 275 0.50 0.13 -8.02
C LEU A 275 0.21 1.47 -7.34
N GLY A 276 1.23 2.31 -7.11
CA GLY A 276 1.11 3.51 -6.29
C GLY A 276 0.72 3.21 -4.83
N TRP A 277 0.90 1.96 -4.39
CA TRP A 277 0.42 1.45 -3.12
C TRP A 277 1.58 1.24 -2.16
N VAL A 278 1.55 1.93 -1.01
CA VAL A 278 2.49 1.74 0.10
C VAL A 278 1.66 1.53 1.36
N HIS A 279 1.93 0.45 2.09
CA HIS A 279 1.28 0.24 3.39
C HIS A 279 1.82 1.27 4.39
N LEU A 280 0.92 1.89 5.15
CA LEU A 280 1.28 2.79 6.23
C LEU A 280 1.31 2.03 7.56
N PRO A 281 2.29 2.29 8.44
CA PRO A 281 2.32 1.65 9.74
C PRO A 281 1.10 2.09 10.54
N PRO A 282 0.39 1.17 11.20
CA PRO A 282 -0.70 1.56 12.10
C PRO A 282 -0.13 2.37 13.28
N ASP A 283 -1.01 3.11 13.96
CA ASP A 283 -0.63 3.98 15.08
C ASP A 283 0.32 3.27 16.06
N ALA A 284 1.46 3.90 16.35
CA ALA A 284 2.51 3.28 17.15
C ALA A 284 2.03 2.93 18.57
N ASN A 285 1.05 3.65 19.13
CA ASN A 285 0.44 3.28 20.41
C ASN A 285 -0.48 2.06 20.31
N ALA A 286 -1.20 1.90 19.21
CA ALA A 286 -1.94 0.68 18.91
C ALA A 286 -0.98 -0.51 18.75
N VAL A 287 0.13 -0.36 18.02
CA VAL A 287 1.15 -1.42 17.86
C VAL A 287 1.77 -1.83 19.19
N ARG A 288 2.18 -0.84 20.00
CA ARG A 288 2.76 -1.08 21.34
C ARG A 288 1.78 -1.77 22.28
N SER A 289 0.47 -1.67 22.07
CA SER A 289 -0.51 -2.38 22.89
C SER A 289 -0.44 -3.90 22.75
N PHE A 290 0.13 -4.40 21.65
CA PHE A 290 0.35 -5.83 21.42
C PHE A 290 1.61 -6.36 22.12
N LEU A 291 2.57 -5.48 22.47
CA LEU A 291 3.79 -5.90 23.16
C LEU A 291 3.50 -6.48 24.55
N PRO A 292 4.24 -7.52 24.96
CA PRO A 292 4.21 -8.02 26.33
C PRO A 292 4.39 -6.90 27.36
N SER A 293 3.68 -7.01 28.49
CA SER A 293 3.74 -6.01 29.55
C SER A 293 4.01 -6.63 30.92
N VAL A 294 4.79 -5.93 31.74
CA VAL A 294 5.03 -6.25 33.16
C VAL A 294 4.77 -5.02 34.02
N LYS A 295 4.27 -5.23 35.24
CA LYS A 295 4.20 -4.15 36.23
C LYS A 295 5.55 -3.99 36.90
N ARG A 296 6.08 -2.77 36.96
CA ARG A 296 7.36 -2.44 37.60
C ARG A 296 7.28 -1.12 38.34
N ARG A 297 8.14 -0.97 39.36
CA ARG A 297 8.34 0.30 40.04
C ARG A 297 9.44 1.08 39.34
N VAL A 298 9.25 2.39 39.17
CA VAL A 298 10.29 3.31 38.71
C VAL A 298 11.10 3.74 39.93
N SER A 299 12.37 3.34 39.97
CA SER A 299 13.30 3.73 41.02
C SER A 299 13.99 5.06 40.67
N LEU A 300 14.73 5.62 41.64
CA LEU A 300 15.61 6.76 41.39
C LEU A 300 16.61 6.48 40.24
N ASN A 301 17.05 5.23 40.09
CA ASN A 301 18.03 4.81 39.09
C ASN A 301 17.42 4.33 37.75
N GLY A 302 16.09 4.48 37.59
CA GLY A 302 15.36 4.03 36.40
C GLY A 302 14.47 2.80 36.66
N VAL A 303 14.13 2.07 35.60
CA VAL A 303 13.24 0.90 35.63
C VAL A 303 13.98 -0.37 35.23
N TYR A 304 13.68 -1.49 35.91
CA TYR A 304 14.35 -2.77 35.68
C TYR A 304 13.42 -3.77 35.01
N VAL A 305 13.84 -4.30 33.85
CA VAL A 305 13.11 -5.31 33.09
C VAL A 305 14.08 -6.41 32.68
N ARG A 306 13.76 -7.66 33.07
CA ARG A 306 14.56 -8.87 32.79
C ARG A 306 16.04 -8.79 33.22
N GLY A 307 16.34 -8.09 34.32
CA GLY A 307 17.72 -7.93 34.81
C GLY A 307 18.47 -6.73 34.22
N HIS A 308 17.86 -6.02 33.27
CA HIS A 308 18.44 -4.85 32.61
C HIS A 308 17.83 -3.56 33.14
N ARG A 309 18.66 -2.52 33.24
CA ARG A 309 18.28 -1.18 33.72
C ARG A 309 18.00 -0.26 32.54
N TYR A 310 16.88 0.45 32.57
CA TYR A 310 16.45 1.40 31.56
C TYR A 310 16.22 2.77 32.22
N ASP A 311 16.71 3.82 31.58
CA ASP A 311 16.70 5.16 32.17
C ASP A 311 16.65 6.26 31.10
N CYS A 312 15.84 7.29 31.34
CA CYS A 312 15.89 8.59 30.65
C CYS A 312 15.37 9.71 31.58
N PRO A 313 15.70 10.98 31.28
CA PRO A 313 15.19 12.15 32.03
C PRO A 313 13.65 12.26 32.06
N GLU A 314 12.95 11.71 31.06
CA GLU A 314 11.48 11.74 31.02
C GLU A 314 10.82 10.95 32.16
N LEU A 315 11.58 10.10 32.87
CA LEU A 315 11.12 9.42 34.07
C LEU A 315 11.15 10.30 35.34
N ASP A 316 11.76 11.47 35.31
CA ASP A 316 11.93 12.36 36.47
C ASP A 316 10.62 12.79 37.14
N PRO A 317 9.52 13.09 36.41
CA PRO A 317 8.23 13.37 37.04
C PRO A 317 7.70 12.17 37.86
N LEU A 318 7.91 10.95 37.39
CA LEU A 318 7.53 9.73 38.09
C LEU A 318 8.42 9.52 39.32
N ARG A 319 9.74 9.74 39.21
CA ARG A 319 10.69 9.71 40.34
C ARG A 319 10.35 10.74 41.41
N ALA A 320 9.97 11.95 41.00
CA ALA A 320 9.59 13.01 41.92
C ALA A 320 8.28 12.68 42.64
N ALA A 321 7.32 12.03 41.96
CA ALA A 321 6.11 11.52 42.60
C ALA A 321 6.43 10.41 43.63
N VAL A 322 7.38 9.52 43.29
CA VAL A 322 7.92 8.50 44.22
C VAL A 322 8.56 9.15 45.45
N ALA A 323 9.41 10.17 45.25
CA ALA A 323 10.14 10.83 46.35
C ALA A 323 9.23 11.62 47.30
N ARG A 324 8.10 12.15 46.81
CA ARG A 324 7.10 12.86 47.62
C ARG A 324 6.16 11.93 48.41
N ALA A 325 6.07 10.67 48.02
CA ALA A 325 5.24 9.66 48.70
C ALA A 325 5.98 9.09 49.92
N SER A 326 6.13 9.89 50.98
CA SER A 326 6.75 9.48 52.23
C SER A 326 5.95 8.36 52.91
N GLY A 327 6.34 7.09 52.69
CA GLY A 327 5.79 5.91 53.36
C GLY A 327 4.66 5.16 52.64
N ALA A 328 4.17 5.66 51.49
CA ALA A 328 3.17 4.95 50.69
C ALA A 328 3.83 4.04 49.62
N PRO A 329 3.26 2.85 49.32
CA PRO A 329 3.81 1.99 48.28
C PRO A 329 3.79 2.72 46.94
N THR A 330 4.95 2.73 46.28
CA THR A 330 5.12 3.37 44.99
C THR A 330 4.20 2.73 43.94
N PRO A 331 3.43 3.52 43.18
CA PRO A 331 2.53 2.96 42.18
C PRO A 331 3.34 2.20 41.12
N GLU A 332 2.96 0.95 40.87
CA GLU A 332 3.54 0.18 39.79
C GLU A 332 3.04 0.70 38.45
N VAL A 333 3.97 0.95 37.53
CA VAL A 333 3.67 1.35 36.16
C VAL A 333 3.68 0.12 35.25
N GLN A 334 2.83 0.13 34.23
CA GLN A 334 2.86 -0.89 33.19
C GLN A 334 4.02 -0.60 32.24
N VAL A 335 4.97 -1.52 32.15
CA VAL A 335 6.13 -1.45 31.25
C VAL A 335 5.95 -2.46 30.15
N ARG A 336 5.93 -1.98 28.91
CA ARG A 336 5.87 -2.81 27.71
C ARG A 336 7.25 -2.95 27.12
N PHE A 337 7.56 -4.12 26.59
CA PHE A 337 8.89 -4.40 26.05
C PHE A 337 8.78 -5.45 24.96
N ASP A 338 9.73 -5.41 24.03
CA ASP A 338 9.95 -6.48 23.06
C ASP A 338 10.92 -7.49 23.67
N PRO A 339 10.53 -8.76 23.92
CA PRO A 339 11.42 -9.77 24.46
C PRO A 339 12.70 -10.03 23.65
N HIS A 340 12.74 -9.62 22.38
CA HIS A 340 13.84 -9.83 21.44
C HIS A 340 14.56 -8.54 21.03
N ASP A 341 14.11 -7.37 21.51
CA ASP A 341 14.83 -6.09 21.36
C ASP A 341 14.95 -5.42 22.74
N MET A 342 16.17 -5.48 23.28
CA MET A 342 16.49 -5.03 24.64
C MET A 342 17.00 -3.59 24.69
N ARG A 343 17.03 -2.89 23.55
CA ARG A 343 17.57 -1.52 23.48
C ARG A 343 16.68 -0.51 24.20
N GLN A 344 15.39 -0.85 24.37
CA GLN A 344 14.39 0.07 24.90
C GLN A 344 13.16 -0.63 25.48
N VAL A 345 12.47 0.08 26.36
CA VAL A 345 11.15 -0.28 26.90
C VAL A 345 10.20 0.92 26.85
N TRP A 346 8.90 0.66 26.96
CA TRP A 346 7.87 1.70 26.98
C TRP A 346 7.17 1.70 28.33
N VAL A 347 7.36 2.77 29.10
CA VAL A 347 6.72 2.98 30.40
C VAL A 347 5.41 3.71 30.21
N GLN A 348 4.30 3.13 30.64
CA GLN A 348 2.99 3.75 30.53
C GLN A 348 2.77 4.77 31.66
N THR A 349 2.37 5.98 31.27
CA THR A 349 2.04 7.10 32.16
C THR A 349 0.60 7.54 31.92
N GLY A 350 -0.30 7.28 32.87
CA GLY A 350 -1.74 7.49 32.69
C GLY A 350 -2.38 6.50 31.70
N ASP A 351 -3.54 6.87 31.16
CA ASP A 351 -4.36 5.97 30.34
C ASP A 351 -3.83 5.79 28.90
N THR A 352 -3.14 6.81 28.35
CA THR A 352 -2.78 6.84 26.91
C THR A 352 -1.32 7.16 26.61
N ARG A 353 -0.58 7.84 27.50
CA ARG A 353 0.80 8.25 27.23
C ARG A 353 1.77 7.13 27.56
N ARG A 354 2.78 6.92 26.70
CA ARG A 354 3.88 5.97 26.93
C ARG A 354 5.21 6.65 26.65
N ILE A 355 6.13 6.55 27.61
CA ILE A 355 7.49 7.10 27.57
C ILE A 355 8.42 6.01 27.02
N ARG A 356 9.21 6.32 26.00
CA ARG A 356 10.28 5.44 25.51
C ARG A 356 11.50 5.60 26.43
N VAL A 357 11.97 4.50 26.99
CA VAL A 357 13.08 4.48 27.95
C VAL A 357 14.18 3.59 27.39
N PRO A 358 15.34 4.14 27.01
CA PRO A 358 16.46 3.35 26.49
C PRO A 358 17.16 2.58 27.61
N LEU A 359 17.88 1.53 27.21
CA LEU A 359 18.76 0.76 28.09
C LEU A 359 19.88 1.66 28.62
N THR A 360 20.20 1.58 29.92
CA THR A 360 21.26 2.37 30.55
C THR A 360 22.61 1.66 30.48
N GLY A 361 23.69 2.39 30.21
CA GLY A 361 25.05 1.83 30.09
C GLY A 361 25.41 1.37 28.68
N VAL A 362 24.84 2.02 27.65
CA VAL A 362 25.00 1.70 26.22
C VAL A 362 26.46 1.66 25.75
N GLU A 363 27.42 2.18 26.51
CA GLU A 363 28.84 2.10 26.17
C GLU A 363 29.37 0.66 25.97
N SER A 364 28.76 -0.35 26.59
CA SER A 364 29.16 -1.76 26.43
C SER A 364 28.48 -2.50 25.27
N TRP A 365 27.28 -2.09 24.85
CA TRP A 365 26.62 -2.65 23.65
C TRP A 365 27.03 -1.88 22.38
N GLY A 366 27.33 -0.58 22.53
CA GLY A 366 27.82 0.29 21.48
C GLY A 366 29.28 0.05 21.11
N ARG A 367 30.19 -0.26 22.05
CA ARG A 367 31.60 -0.57 21.68
C ARG A 367 31.79 -1.91 20.98
N HIS A 368 30.84 -2.83 21.06
CA HIS A 368 30.95 -4.14 20.43
C HIS A 368 30.15 -4.27 19.13
N SER A 369 29.28 -3.30 18.81
CA SER A 369 28.57 -3.22 17.52
C SER A 369 28.89 -1.97 16.68
N LEU A 370 29.71 -1.04 17.22
CA LEU A 370 30.22 0.14 16.51
C LEU A 370 31.74 0.08 16.37
N ARG A 371 32.27 -1.00 15.77
CA ARG A 371 33.38 -0.79 14.85
C ARG A 371 32.81 -0.13 13.61
N SER A 372 32.73 1.20 13.64
CA SER A 372 32.80 1.95 12.40
C SER A 372 34.19 1.68 11.80
N ASP A 373 34.20 1.62 10.46
CA ASP A 373 35.40 1.75 9.64
C ASP A 373 36.26 0.48 9.46
N ASP A 374 35.68 -0.61 8.93
CA ASP A 374 36.37 -1.45 7.91
C ASP A 374 35.50 -2.52 7.21
N GLU A 375 34.27 -2.82 7.66
CA GLU A 375 33.45 -3.89 7.04
C GLU A 375 32.91 -3.53 5.64
N SER A 376 33.06 -2.28 5.20
CA SER A 376 32.72 -1.85 3.84
C SER A 376 33.67 -2.39 2.77
N ALA A 377 34.82 -2.98 3.13
CA ALA A 377 35.79 -3.47 2.16
C ALA A 377 35.36 -4.78 1.48
N VAL A 378 34.70 -5.69 2.19
CA VAL A 378 34.27 -7.00 1.63
C VAL A 378 33.07 -6.84 0.69
N TYR A 379 32.21 -5.84 0.94
CA TYR A 379 31.02 -5.58 0.12
C TYR A 379 31.24 -4.60 -1.04
N ARG A 380 32.37 -3.86 -1.09
CA ARG A 380 32.73 -2.95 -2.20
C ARG A 380 33.47 -3.62 -3.36
N ALA A 381 33.99 -4.83 -3.17
CA ALA A 381 34.68 -5.55 -4.24
C ALA A 381 33.66 -6.20 -5.21
N GLY A 382 32.97 -5.38 -6.01
CA GLY A 382 32.21 -5.88 -7.16
C GLY A 382 31.06 -5.03 -7.69
N TRP A 383 30.64 -3.96 -7.01
CA TRP A 383 29.51 -3.17 -7.48
C TRP A 383 29.75 -1.67 -7.33
N SER A 384 30.00 -1.02 -8.46
CA SER A 384 29.82 0.43 -8.62
C SER A 384 28.41 0.66 -9.16
N PRO A 385 27.57 1.49 -8.53
CA PRO A 385 26.30 1.87 -9.13
C PRO A 385 26.58 2.79 -10.32
N PRO A 386 26.03 2.54 -11.53
CA PRO A 386 26.09 3.55 -12.57
C PRO A 386 25.12 4.67 -12.18
N VAL A 387 25.67 5.79 -11.72
CA VAL A 387 25.02 7.10 -11.81
C VAL A 387 24.96 7.44 -13.29
N ASN A 388 23.88 7.03 -13.94
CA ASN A 388 23.35 7.61 -15.16
C ASN A 388 21.91 7.08 -15.31
N PHE A 389 20.94 7.99 -15.23
CA PHE A 389 19.55 7.69 -15.56
C PHE A 389 19.49 7.43 -17.07
N ILE A 390 19.67 6.16 -17.44
CA ILE A 390 19.51 5.66 -18.80
C ILE A 390 18.04 5.24 -18.93
N PRO A 391 17.28 5.69 -19.95
CA PRO A 391 15.92 5.23 -20.17
C PRO A 391 15.94 3.70 -20.30
N PRO A 392 14.98 2.96 -19.71
CA PRO A 392 15.06 1.50 -19.64
C PRO A 392 15.06 0.93 -21.06
N SER A 393 16.22 0.45 -21.51
CA SER A 393 16.33 -0.41 -22.68
C SER A 393 15.54 -1.68 -22.40
N HIS A 394 14.44 -1.86 -23.14
CA HIS A 394 13.40 -2.85 -22.88
C HIS A 394 13.98 -4.26 -22.81
N PRO A 395 13.85 -4.90 -21.65
CA PRO A 395 14.39 -6.22 -21.51
C PRO A 395 13.28 -7.24 -21.89
N VAL A 396 13.55 -8.04 -22.94
CA VAL A 396 12.82 -9.22 -23.47
C VAL A 396 12.47 -10.29 -22.39
N VAL A 397 11.31 -10.16 -21.75
CA VAL A 397 10.75 -11.22 -20.89
C VAL A 397 10.50 -12.48 -21.74
N ASP A 398 10.80 -13.67 -21.24
CA ASP A 398 10.82 -14.91 -22.04
C ASP A 398 9.58 -15.82 -21.79
N HIS A 399 8.90 -15.67 -20.64
CA HIS A 399 7.71 -16.45 -20.34
C HIS A 399 6.41 -15.69 -20.67
N ASP A 400 5.49 -16.32 -21.42
CA ASP A 400 4.28 -15.68 -21.94
C ASP A 400 3.42 -15.05 -20.83
N GLN A 401 3.33 -15.69 -19.67
CA GLN A 401 2.56 -15.19 -18.52
C GLN A 401 3.11 -13.88 -17.90
N GLU A 402 4.42 -13.72 -17.90
CA GLU A 402 5.09 -12.53 -17.37
C GLU A 402 4.92 -11.37 -18.33
N ARG A 403 4.96 -11.65 -19.64
CA ARG A 403 4.71 -10.70 -20.71
C ARG A 403 3.26 -10.24 -20.70
N LEU A 404 2.31 -11.13 -20.46
CA LEU A 404 0.90 -10.75 -20.28
C LEU A 404 0.73 -9.78 -19.10
N THR A 405 1.41 -10.06 -17.98
CA THR A 405 1.36 -9.20 -16.78
C THR A 405 1.98 -7.82 -17.04
N TYR A 406 3.11 -7.78 -17.76
CA TYR A 406 3.77 -6.55 -18.18
C TYR A 406 2.89 -5.72 -19.13
N HIS A 407 2.36 -6.32 -20.21
CA HIS A 407 1.55 -5.59 -21.20
C HIS A 407 0.20 -5.13 -20.63
N ALA A 408 -0.33 -5.78 -19.59
CA ALA A 408 -1.49 -5.27 -18.87
C ALA A 408 -1.23 -3.90 -18.19
N GLN A 409 0.04 -3.52 -18.03
CA GLN A 409 0.50 -2.37 -17.25
C GLN A 409 1.56 -1.55 -18.00
N LEU A 410 1.36 -1.40 -19.32
CA LEU A 410 2.21 -0.56 -20.17
C LEU A 410 2.47 0.84 -19.55
N PRO A 411 3.64 1.43 -19.83
CA PRO A 411 4.08 2.66 -19.19
C PRO A 411 3.10 3.82 -19.38
N LEU A 412 3.11 4.72 -18.40
CA LEU A 412 2.31 5.92 -18.42
C LEU A 412 2.76 6.86 -19.55
N LEU A 413 1.82 7.23 -20.41
CA LEU A 413 2.03 8.20 -21.48
C LEU A 413 2.11 9.63 -20.94
N GLN A 414 3.21 10.32 -21.22
CA GLN A 414 3.39 11.74 -20.90
C GLN A 414 2.72 12.61 -21.97
N THR A 415 1.41 12.87 -21.80
CA THR A 415 0.63 13.67 -22.75
C THR A 415 0.71 15.17 -22.42
N PRO A 416 0.51 16.07 -23.41
CA PRO A 416 0.43 17.51 -23.16
C PRO A 416 -0.64 17.86 -22.11
N PHE A 417 -1.82 17.24 -22.21
CA PHE A 417 -2.89 17.38 -21.22
C PHE A 417 -2.44 17.00 -19.80
N LEU A 418 -1.72 15.88 -19.64
CA LEU A 418 -1.20 15.47 -18.34
C LEU A 418 -0.19 16.49 -17.82
N GLN A 419 0.72 16.98 -18.67
CA GLN A 419 1.70 18.00 -18.29
C GLN A 419 1.02 19.30 -17.84
N ASP A 420 -0.01 19.75 -18.57
CA ASP A 420 -0.78 20.94 -18.23
C ASP A 420 -1.57 20.77 -16.93
N ALA A 421 -2.21 19.62 -16.72
CA ALA A 421 -2.91 19.31 -15.47
C ALA A 421 -1.95 19.36 -14.27
N LEU A 422 -0.76 18.77 -14.41
CA LEU A 422 0.27 18.77 -13.38
C LEU A 422 0.82 20.18 -13.12
N ARG A 423 1.11 20.94 -14.18
CA ARG A 423 1.62 22.32 -14.07
C ARG A 423 0.60 23.26 -13.44
N LEU A 424 -0.66 23.20 -13.87
CA LEU A 424 -1.74 24.02 -13.35
C LEU A 424 -2.05 23.67 -11.90
N GLY A 425 -2.21 22.38 -11.57
CA GLY A 425 -2.47 21.95 -10.20
C GLY A 425 -1.37 22.36 -9.23
N GLN A 426 -0.09 22.26 -9.64
CA GLN A 426 1.05 22.75 -8.86
C GLN A 426 0.99 24.27 -8.64
N ARG A 427 0.71 25.05 -9.69
CA ARG A 427 0.62 26.51 -9.62
C ARG A 427 -0.48 26.95 -8.64
N LEU A 428 -1.68 26.38 -8.76
CA LEU A 428 -2.82 26.74 -7.92
C LEU A 428 -2.56 26.39 -6.44
N ALA A 429 -1.93 25.25 -6.17
CA ALA A 429 -1.58 24.89 -4.80
C ALA A 429 -0.54 25.79 -4.16
N VAL A 430 0.38 26.38 -4.94
CA VAL A 430 1.29 27.40 -4.41
C VAL A 430 0.52 28.68 -4.08
N MET A 431 -0.40 29.10 -4.95
CA MET A 431 -1.21 30.31 -4.73
C MET A 431 -2.12 30.18 -3.50
N ASN A 432 -2.72 29.01 -3.29
CA ASN A 432 -3.64 28.76 -2.18
C ASN A 432 -2.97 28.75 -0.79
N ARG A 433 -1.64 28.61 -0.70
CA ARG A 433 -0.91 28.64 0.58
C ARG A 433 -0.98 29.98 1.31
N VAL A 434 -1.16 31.08 0.56
CA VAL A 434 -1.12 32.46 1.09
C VAL A 434 -2.46 33.17 0.92
N ALA A 435 -3.44 32.53 0.27
CA ALA A 435 -4.76 33.10 0.06
C ALA A 435 -5.52 33.25 1.40
N VAL A 436 -6.05 34.44 1.67
CA VAL A 436 -6.83 34.78 2.88
C VAL A 436 -8.33 34.48 2.69
N GLY A 437 -8.72 33.96 1.51
CA GLY A 437 -10.06 33.51 1.16
C GLY A 437 -10.22 33.40 -0.36
N GLY A 438 -11.19 32.58 -0.82
CA GLY A 438 -11.47 32.36 -2.23
C GLY A 438 -10.36 31.55 -2.92
N HIS A 439 -10.23 30.28 -2.52
CA HIS A 439 -9.18 29.40 -3.03
C HIS A 439 -9.43 29.02 -4.49
N ASP A 440 -8.37 29.07 -5.30
CA ASP A 440 -8.45 28.69 -6.70
C ASP A 440 -8.45 27.15 -6.82
N GLY A 441 -9.41 26.58 -7.54
CA GLY A 441 -9.45 25.15 -7.83
C GLY A 441 -9.23 24.84 -9.31
N LEU A 442 -9.14 23.56 -9.63
CA LEU A 442 -8.98 23.08 -11.01
C LEU A 442 -10.15 22.18 -11.37
N LEU A 443 -10.80 22.45 -12.49
CA LEU A 443 -11.80 21.57 -13.08
C LEU A 443 -11.22 20.91 -14.32
N ILE A 444 -11.18 19.59 -14.33
CA ILE A 444 -10.74 18.76 -15.43
C ILE A 444 -11.96 18.12 -16.08
N THR A 445 -12.26 18.45 -17.35
CA THR A 445 -13.35 17.81 -18.09
C THR A 445 -12.86 17.05 -19.31
N GLY A 446 -13.64 16.08 -19.77
CA GLY A 446 -13.35 15.31 -20.97
C GLY A 446 -14.14 14.00 -21.02
N PRO A 447 -14.19 13.34 -22.18
CA PRO A 447 -14.90 12.06 -22.32
C PRO A 447 -14.22 10.92 -21.54
N PRO A 448 -14.89 9.78 -21.32
CA PRO A 448 -14.26 8.57 -20.78
C PRO A 448 -12.98 8.21 -21.55
N GLY A 449 -11.95 7.75 -20.85
CA GLY A 449 -10.66 7.41 -21.49
C GLY A 449 -9.77 8.61 -21.85
N SER A 450 -10.14 9.84 -21.52
CA SER A 450 -9.32 11.03 -21.83
C SER A 450 -8.12 11.25 -20.90
N GLY A 451 -7.88 10.37 -19.92
CA GLY A 451 -6.76 10.46 -18.98
C GLY A 451 -7.00 11.31 -17.73
N LYS A 452 -8.24 11.70 -17.41
CA LYS A 452 -8.57 12.53 -16.23
C LYS A 452 -8.17 11.89 -14.90
N THR A 453 -8.62 10.66 -14.67
CA THR A 453 -8.27 9.90 -13.46
C THR A 453 -6.76 9.74 -13.32
N THR A 454 -6.07 9.47 -14.44
CA THR A 454 -4.61 9.40 -14.48
C THR A 454 -3.96 10.72 -14.09
N ALA A 455 -4.48 11.85 -14.59
CA ALA A 455 -3.99 13.18 -14.21
C ALA A 455 -4.20 13.49 -12.72
N LEU A 456 -5.36 13.13 -12.15
CA LEU A 456 -5.59 13.26 -10.71
C LEU A 456 -4.59 12.42 -9.90
N GLN A 457 -4.41 11.15 -10.25
CA GLN A 457 -3.51 10.23 -9.55
C GLN A 457 -2.06 10.71 -9.59
N GLU A 458 -1.57 11.14 -10.76
CA GLU A 458 -0.22 11.69 -10.89
C GLU A 458 -0.04 13.00 -10.13
N LEU A 459 -1.07 13.86 -10.12
CA LEU A 459 -1.05 15.09 -9.32
C LEU A 459 -0.92 14.74 -7.84
N GLY A 460 -1.79 13.84 -7.34
CA GLY A 460 -1.74 13.35 -5.97
C GLY A 460 -0.37 12.77 -5.60
N ARG A 461 0.17 11.90 -6.45
CA ARG A 461 1.51 11.30 -6.25
C ARG A 461 2.59 12.36 -6.08
N ARG A 462 2.60 13.41 -6.92
CA ARG A 462 3.58 14.51 -6.82
C ARG A 462 3.42 15.32 -5.53
N PHE A 463 2.20 15.62 -5.11
CA PHE A 463 1.96 16.37 -3.88
C PHE A 463 2.31 15.58 -2.63
N GLU A 464 1.97 14.29 -2.59
CA GLU A 464 2.35 13.38 -1.51
C GLU A 464 3.88 13.34 -1.37
N GLN A 465 4.60 13.08 -2.46
CA GLN A 465 6.06 13.05 -2.46
C GLN A 465 6.69 14.39 -2.05
N ALA A 466 6.11 15.51 -2.49
CA ALA A 466 6.62 16.85 -2.19
C ALA A 466 6.32 17.32 -0.75
N ASP A 467 5.25 16.85 -0.12
CA ASP A 467 4.97 17.14 1.29
C ASP A 467 5.84 16.24 2.19
N ARG A 468 5.94 14.94 1.89
CA ARG A 468 6.78 13.99 2.63
C ARG A 468 8.25 14.37 2.65
N SER A 469 8.76 14.93 1.54
CA SER A 469 10.14 15.43 1.48
C SER A 469 10.37 16.69 2.33
N ARG A 470 9.34 17.54 2.53
CA ARG A 470 9.44 18.76 3.36
C ARG A 470 9.12 18.52 4.83
N HIS A 471 8.30 17.51 5.13
CA HIS A 471 7.81 17.18 6.47
C HIS A 471 8.06 15.70 6.82
N PRO A 472 9.33 15.24 6.84
CA PRO A 472 9.67 13.83 7.01
C PRO A 472 9.21 13.24 8.36
N ASP A 473 9.01 14.09 9.38
CA ASP A 473 8.72 13.68 10.77
C ASP A 473 7.23 13.83 11.17
N HIS A 474 6.37 14.31 10.28
CA HIS A 474 4.96 14.57 10.56
C HIS A 474 4.03 13.50 9.97
N PHE A 475 3.99 12.32 10.60
CA PHE A 475 3.24 11.13 10.14
C PHE A 475 1.71 11.27 10.12
N LEU A 476 1.15 12.27 10.80
CA LEU A 476 -0.30 12.54 10.82
C LEU A 476 -0.75 13.46 9.69
N ARG A 477 0.19 13.91 8.83
CA ARG A 477 -0.17 14.71 7.66
C ARG A 477 -0.82 13.85 6.59
N VAL A 478 -1.92 14.35 6.05
CA VAL A 478 -2.61 13.79 4.88
C VAL A 478 -2.62 14.89 3.82
N PRO A 479 -1.51 15.08 3.08
CA PRO A 479 -1.36 16.20 2.16
C PRO A 479 -2.25 16.05 0.92
N VAL A 480 -2.69 14.83 0.61
CA VAL A 480 -3.55 14.52 -0.53
C VAL A 480 -4.73 13.65 -0.08
N VAL A 481 -5.94 14.05 -0.49
CA VAL A 481 -7.16 13.25 -0.33
C VAL A 481 -7.71 12.93 -1.71
N TYR A 482 -7.93 11.65 -2.04
CA TYR A 482 -8.58 11.23 -3.28
C TYR A 482 -9.98 10.67 -2.98
N LEU A 483 -11.00 11.38 -3.47
CA LEU A 483 -12.40 11.06 -3.31
C LEU A 483 -13.01 10.73 -4.67
N ARG A 484 -13.70 9.59 -4.76
CA ARG A 484 -14.50 9.24 -5.93
C ARG A 484 -15.99 9.36 -5.61
N ILE A 485 -16.72 10.12 -6.41
CA ILE A 485 -18.17 10.33 -6.24
C ILE A 485 -18.93 9.34 -7.13
N GLN A 486 -20.02 8.78 -6.60
CA GLN A 486 -20.96 7.95 -7.34
C GLN A 486 -22.27 8.70 -7.57
N PRO A 487 -23.04 8.39 -8.64
CA PRO A 487 -24.31 9.07 -8.92
C PRO A 487 -25.36 8.96 -7.79
N CYS A 488 -25.27 7.93 -6.95
CA CYS A 488 -26.17 7.70 -5.81
C CYS A 488 -25.70 8.36 -4.50
N ASP A 489 -24.52 8.99 -4.49
CA ASP A 489 -23.99 9.58 -3.28
C ASP A 489 -24.76 10.84 -2.88
N SER A 490 -25.31 10.82 -1.66
CA SER A 490 -25.84 12.02 -1.02
C SER A 490 -24.69 12.90 -0.50
N THR A 491 -24.96 14.19 -0.26
CA THR A 491 -24.02 15.10 0.44
C THR A 491 -23.44 14.45 1.70
N ARG A 492 -24.30 13.84 2.51
CA ARG A 492 -23.87 13.14 3.73
C ARG A 492 -22.91 11.99 3.43
N THR A 493 -23.21 11.18 2.41
CA THR A 493 -22.37 10.05 2.02
C THR A 493 -20.99 10.52 1.58
N VAL A 494 -20.91 11.60 0.81
CA VAL A 494 -19.65 12.22 0.38
C VAL A 494 -18.81 12.66 1.57
N PHE A 495 -19.40 13.38 2.53
CA PHE A 495 -18.65 13.80 3.73
C PHE A 495 -18.24 12.63 4.63
N LEU A 496 -19.03 11.56 4.72
CA LEU A 496 -18.62 10.35 5.44
C LEU A 496 -17.46 9.63 4.72
N LYS A 497 -17.49 9.55 3.38
CA LYS A 497 -16.37 9.04 2.58
C LYS A 497 -15.10 9.87 2.79
N LEU A 498 -15.21 11.20 2.81
CA LEU A 498 -14.08 12.09 3.15
C LEU A 498 -13.57 11.87 4.57
N ALA A 499 -14.47 11.72 5.55
CA ALA A 499 -14.08 11.47 6.94
C ALA A 499 -13.31 10.15 7.10
N GLU A 500 -13.64 9.11 6.34
CA GLU A 500 -12.93 7.82 6.34
C GLU A 500 -11.51 7.91 5.76
N LEU A 501 -11.23 8.94 4.94
CA LEU A 501 -9.91 9.17 4.33
C LEU A 501 -8.98 10.04 5.21
N LEU A 502 -9.50 10.57 6.32
CA LEU A 502 -8.78 11.46 7.23
C LEU A 502 -8.47 10.75 8.55
N PRO A 503 -7.43 11.19 9.29
CA PRO A 503 -6.99 10.54 10.52
C PRO A 503 -7.89 10.92 11.71
N ILE A 504 -9.20 10.71 11.55
CA ILE A 504 -10.22 10.97 12.57
C ILE A 504 -11.00 9.71 12.93
N PRO A 505 -11.47 9.58 14.18
CA PRO A 505 -12.29 8.45 14.59
C PRO A 505 -13.55 8.30 13.72
N ARG A 506 -13.97 7.06 13.47
CA ARG A 506 -15.19 6.79 12.70
C ARG A 506 -16.39 7.50 13.32
N LEU A 507 -17.01 8.36 12.52
CA LEU A 507 -18.16 9.14 12.96
C LEU A 507 -19.40 8.25 13.11
N SER A 508 -20.17 8.49 14.17
CA SER A 508 -21.40 7.74 14.42
C SER A 508 -22.39 7.96 13.28
N ARG A 509 -23.12 6.90 12.93
CA ARG A 509 -24.21 6.97 11.94
C ARG A 509 -25.30 7.98 12.31
N ARG A 510 -25.42 8.35 13.60
CA ARG A 510 -26.39 9.32 14.14
C ARG A 510 -25.93 10.78 14.06
N THR A 511 -24.66 11.06 13.77
CA THR A 511 -24.09 12.42 13.71
C THR A 511 -24.77 13.24 12.63
N SER A 512 -25.13 14.51 12.83
CA SER A 512 -25.79 15.32 11.78
C SER A 512 -24.85 15.61 10.60
N THR A 513 -25.39 15.90 9.41
CA THR A 513 -24.55 16.21 8.23
C THR A 513 -23.70 17.47 8.41
N ALA A 514 -24.25 18.50 9.08
CA ALA A 514 -23.49 19.71 9.41
C ALA A 514 -22.31 19.40 10.34
N SER A 515 -22.52 18.58 11.38
CA SER A 515 -21.46 18.18 12.30
C SER A 515 -20.40 17.31 11.62
N VAL A 516 -20.78 16.43 10.69
CA VAL A 516 -19.82 15.68 9.85
C VAL A 516 -19.00 16.63 8.99
N SER A 517 -19.65 17.60 8.31
CA SER A 517 -18.97 18.59 7.46
C SER A 517 -17.94 19.40 8.25
N GLU A 518 -18.34 19.93 9.41
CA GLU A 518 -17.47 20.70 10.31
C GLU A 518 -16.28 19.86 10.81
N THR A 519 -16.52 18.58 11.13
CA THR A 519 -15.46 17.67 11.56
C THR A 519 -14.47 17.39 10.42
N VAL A 520 -14.96 17.17 9.20
CA VAL A 520 -14.13 16.98 8.01
C VAL A 520 -13.30 18.22 7.71
N ARG A 521 -13.90 19.42 7.77
CA ARG A 521 -13.19 20.68 7.59
C ARG A 521 -12.03 20.82 8.57
N ASN A 522 -12.31 20.62 9.86
CA ASN A 522 -11.28 20.69 10.90
C ASN A 522 -10.21 19.61 10.67
N ALA A 523 -10.58 18.40 10.28
CA ALA A 523 -9.62 17.34 9.99
C ALA A 523 -8.70 17.69 8.80
N LEU A 524 -9.22 18.30 7.73
CA LEU A 524 -8.41 18.78 6.59
C LEU A 524 -7.41 19.86 7.02
N LEU A 525 -7.84 20.81 7.86
CA LEU A 525 -6.97 21.86 8.41
C LEU A 525 -5.85 21.28 9.27
N TRP A 526 -6.18 20.35 10.18
CA TRP A 526 -5.23 19.79 11.15
C TRP A 526 -4.27 18.78 10.53
N SER A 527 -4.69 18.06 9.49
CA SER A 527 -3.86 17.09 8.77
C SER A 527 -2.95 17.72 7.71
N GLY A 528 -2.95 19.05 7.56
CA GLY A 528 -2.09 19.73 6.60
C GLY A 528 -2.40 19.36 5.14
N THR A 529 -3.67 19.06 4.83
CA THR A 529 -4.08 18.72 3.47
C THR A 529 -3.82 19.87 2.52
N SER A 530 -3.05 19.60 1.47
CA SER A 530 -2.68 20.57 0.44
C SER A 530 -3.55 20.46 -0.81
N VAL A 531 -4.04 19.25 -1.12
CA VAL A 531 -4.85 18.99 -2.31
C VAL A 531 -5.97 17.98 -2.01
N VAL A 532 -7.17 18.27 -2.51
CA VAL A 532 -8.32 17.34 -2.50
C VAL A 532 -8.71 17.04 -3.95
N LEU A 533 -8.57 15.78 -4.35
CA LEU A 533 -8.87 15.27 -5.68
C LEU A 533 -10.25 14.64 -5.67
N VAL A 534 -11.14 15.11 -6.53
CA VAL A 534 -12.53 14.65 -6.62
C VAL A 534 -12.77 14.08 -8.01
N ASP A 535 -12.86 12.76 -8.11
CA ASP A 535 -13.06 12.04 -9.36
C ASP A 535 -14.53 11.68 -9.60
N ASP A 536 -14.89 11.49 -10.87
CA ASP A 536 -16.25 11.19 -11.33
C ASP A 536 -17.32 12.17 -10.82
N ILE A 537 -17.09 13.49 -10.97
CA ILE A 537 -18.17 14.46 -10.75
C ILE A 537 -19.19 14.35 -11.89
N PHE A 538 -20.47 14.44 -11.53
CA PHE A 538 -21.60 14.47 -12.44
C PHE A 538 -22.34 15.80 -12.29
N ALA A 539 -22.92 16.32 -13.36
CA ALA A 539 -23.75 17.52 -13.29
C ALA A 539 -25.04 17.25 -12.48
N ALA A 540 -25.43 18.22 -11.64
CA ALA A 540 -26.57 18.07 -10.73
C ALA A 540 -27.88 17.87 -11.51
N ARG A 541 -28.72 16.93 -11.07
CA ARG A 541 -30.07 16.74 -11.64
C ARG A 541 -30.96 17.93 -11.27
N PRO A 542 -31.79 18.45 -12.20
CA PRO A 542 -32.69 19.57 -11.95
C PRO A 542 -33.92 19.23 -11.07
N SER A 543 -33.96 18.06 -10.42
CA SER A 543 -35.18 17.54 -9.78
C SER A 543 -35.53 18.11 -8.40
N SER A 544 -34.80 19.12 -7.89
CA SER A 544 -35.34 20.01 -6.85
C SER A 544 -34.49 21.29 -6.74
N PRO A 545 -35.01 22.48 -7.09
CA PRO A 545 -34.26 23.74 -7.08
C PRO A 545 -33.88 24.26 -5.68
N SER A 546 -34.13 23.52 -4.59
CA SER A 546 -33.92 23.98 -3.21
C SER A 546 -32.85 23.23 -2.40
N ARG A 547 -32.18 22.20 -2.95
CA ARG A 547 -31.15 21.44 -2.22
C ARG A 547 -29.80 21.48 -2.94
N ALA A 548 -28.83 22.16 -2.33
CA ALA A 548 -27.44 22.13 -2.75
C ALA A 548 -26.92 20.69 -2.84
N GLY A 549 -26.35 20.33 -3.99
CA GLY A 549 -25.84 18.99 -4.23
C GLY A 549 -24.54 18.69 -3.45
N PRO A 550 -24.05 17.44 -3.48
CA PRO A 550 -22.77 17.08 -2.86
C PRO A 550 -21.61 17.93 -3.39
N VAL A 551 -21.59 18.24 -4.69
CA VAL A 551 -20.54 19.04 -5.33
C VAL A 551 -20.57 20.50 -4.87
N ASP A 552 -21.75 21.11 -4.72
CA ASP A 552 -21.89 22.48 -4.21
C ASP A 552 -21.36 22.61 -2.78
N GLN A 553 -21.57 21.60 -1.95
CA GLN A 553 -21.09 21.59 -0.57
C GLN A 553 -19.57 21.36 -0.48
N LEU A 554 -18.99 20.58 -1.39
CA LEU A 554 -17.53 20.49 -1.52
C LEU A 554 -16.90 21.80 -1.98
N ARG A 555 -17.61 22.58 -2.80
CA ARG A 555 -17.17 23.92 -3.21
C ARG A 555 -17.15 24.88 -2.02
N ASN A 556 -18.23 24.90 -1.24
CA ASN A 556 -18.24 25.71 -0.01
C ASN A 556 -17.10 25.31 0.93
N LEU A 557 -16.85 23.99 1.10
CA LEU A 557 -15.73 23.51 1.88
C LEU A 557 -14.37 23.99 1.32
N SER A 558 -14.22 24.04 0.00
CA SER A 558 -12.98 24.50 -0.65
C SER A 558 -12.65 25.96 -0.39
N ASP A 559 -13.65 26.81 -0.12
CA ASP A 559 -13.44 28.21 0.27
C ASP A 559 -13.04 28.34 1.75
N GLU A 560 -13.30 27.32 2.57
CA GLU A 560 -13.05 27.32 4.02
C GLU A 560 -11.71 26.67 4.43
N VAL A 561 -10.99 26.03 3.50
CA VAL A 561 -9.71 25.34 3.79
C VAL A 561 -8.63 25.72 2.78
N PRO A 562 -7.36 25.88 3.20
CA PRO A 562 -6.23 26.25 2.34
C PRO A 562 -5.72 25.07 1.50
N ALA A 563 -6.63 24.23 1.01
CA ALA A 563 -6.34 23.08 0.16
C ALA A 563 -6.86 23.33 -1.25
N THR A 564 -6.12 22.88 -2.27
CA THR A 564 -6.55 23.02 -3.66
C THR A 564 -7.49 21.89 -4.02
N PHE A 565 -8.71 22.23 -4.41
CA PHE A 565 -9.66 21.23 -4.88
C PHE A 565 -9.52 21.05 -6.40
N VAL A 566 -9.35 19.81 -6.82
CA VAL A 566 -9.27 19.42 -8.22
C VAL A 566 -10.41 18.46 -8.53
N TYR A 567 -11.31 18.85 -9.41
CA TYR A 567 -12.49 18.09 -9.78
C TYR A 567 -12.32 17.50 -11.17
N ALA A 568 -12.64 16.22 -11.38
CA ALA A 568 -12.65 15.57 -12.69
C ALA A 568 -14.03 15.05 -13.03
N GLY A 569 -14.53 15.36 -14.24
CA GLY A 569 -15.87 14.98 -14.67
C GLY A 569 -16.07 14.87 -16.18
N ILE A 570 -17.28 14.49 -16.56
CA ILE A 570 -17.71 14.38 -17.95
C ILE A 570 -18.54 15.62 -18.31
N GLU A 571 -18.27 16.19 -19.48
CA GLU A 571 -19.02 17.33 -20.01
C GLU A 571 -20.10 16.85 -20.99
N GLU A 572 -21.37 16.87 -20.58
CA GLU A 572 -22.50 16.51 -21.44
C GLU A 572 -23.13 17.74 -22.11
N PRO A 573 -23.53 17.67 -23.40
CA PRO A 573 -24.25 18.75 -24.06
C PRO A 573 -25.57 19.07 -23.33
N GLY A 574 -25.73 20.30 -22.84
CA GLY A 574 -26.92 20.76 -22.12
C GLY A 574 -26.92 20.51 -20.60
N ASN A 575 -26.00 19.70 -20.07
CA ASN A 575 -25.85 19.43 -18.64
C ASN A 575 -24.36 19.38 -18.26
N SER A 576 -23.67 20.51 -18.46
CA SER A 576 -22.24 20.58 -18.22
C SER A 576 -21.94 20.82 -16.75
N PRO A 577 -20.99 20.08 -16.13
CA PRO A 577 -20.45 20.46 -14.84
C PRO A 577 -19.96 21.92 -14.87
N SER A 578 -19.37 22.38 -15.98
CA SER A 578 -18.87 23.74 -16.14
C SER A 578 -19.95 24.83 -16.02
N SER A 579 -21.24 24.51 -16.24
CA SER A 579 -22.33 25.47 -16.00
C SER A 579 -22.68 25.60 -14.52
N ALA A 580 -22.60 24.51 -13.75
CA ALA A 580 -22.77 24.52 -12.29
C ALA A 580 -21.65 25.29 -11.56
N PHE A 581 -20.52 25.52 -12.24
CA PHE A 581 -19.34 26.21 -11.71
C PHE A 581 -19.21 27.69 -12.10
N ARG A 582 -20.24 28.31 -12.72
CA ARG A 582 -20.19 29.72 -13.17
C ARG A 582 -20.51 30.76 -12.09
N THR A 583 -20.98 30.35 -10.91
CA THR A 583 -21.50 31.24 -9.87
C THR A 583 -20.48 31.56 -8.78
N GLY A 584 -19.53 32.46 -9.06
CA GLY A 584 -18.88 33.39 -8.11
C GLY A 584 -18.21 32.91 -6.79
N GLN A 585 -18.31 31.64 -6.40
CA GLN A 585 -17.71 31.03 -5.21
C GLN A 585 -16.72 29.94 -5.66
N GLY A 586 -15.47 29.99 -5.22
CA GLY A 586 -14.36 29.16 -5.71
C GLY A 586 -13.99 29.42 -7.18
N ARG A 587 -12.81 29.99 -7.42
CA ARG A 587 -12.33 30.25 -8.80
C ARG A 587 -11.81 28.96 -9.42
N LEU A 588 -12.62 28.31 -10.25
CA LEU A 588 -12.18 27.11 -10.95
C LEU A 588 -11.53 27.45 -12.29
N THR A 589 -10.24 27.16 -12.41
CA THR A 589 -9.58 27.11 -13.71
C THR A 589 -10.07 25.87 -14.45
N HIS A 590 -10.58 26.03 -15.66
CA HIS A 590 -11.08 24.90 -16.46
C HIS A 590 -9.98 24.39 -17.39
N LEU A 591 -9.64 23.11 -17.26
CA LEU A 591 -8.77 22.37 -18.16
C LEU A 591 -9.59 21.28 -18.85
N ARG A 592 -9.72 21.40 -20.17
CA ARG A 592 -10.40 20.40 -20.98
C ARG A 592 -9.39 19.42 -21.56
N ALA A 593 -9.64 18.13 -21.39
CA ALA A 593 -8.90 17.10 -22.10
C ALA A 593 -9.31 17.14 -23.58
N GLU A 594 -8.31 17.27 -24.44
CA GLU A 594 -8.47 17.30 -25.89
C GLU A 594 -7.75 16.11 -26.53
N PRO A 595 -8.25 15.60 -27.66
CA PRO A 595 -7.52 14.60 -28.42
C PRO A 595 -6.22 15.20 -28.93
N VAL A 596 -5.15 14.40 -28.90
CA VAL A 596 -3.85 14.82 -29.41
C VAL A 596 -3.93 14.86 -30.95
N PRO A 597 -3.63 15.99 -31.60
CA PRO A 597 -3.65 16.09 -33.05
C PRO A 597 -2.57 15.18 -33.65
N TYR A 598 -2.84 14.65 -34.84
CA TYR A 598 -1.83 13.91 -35.57
C TYR A 598 -0.65 14.82 -35.91
N GLY A 599 0.55 14.39 -35.58
CA GLY A 599 1.77 15.19 -35.70
C GLY A 599 2.88 14.62 -34.83
N THR A 600 3.93 15.40 -34.61
CA THR A 600 5.13 14.96 -33.87
C THR A 600 4.79 14.49 -32.45
N GLY A 601 3.92 15.19 -31.74
CA GLY A 601 3.49 14.80 -30.39
C GLY A 601 2.73 13.47 -30.35
N TRP A 602 1.89 13.18 -31.35
CA TRP A 602 1.22 11.88 -31.45
C TRP A 602 2.21 10.77 -31.75
N VAL A 603 3.12 11.00 -32.70
CA VAL A 603 4.16 10.03 -33.09
C VAL A 603 5.04 9.67 -31.88
N GLN A 604 5.41 10.64 -31.05
CA GLN A 604 6.18 10.41 -29.82
C GLN A 604 5.44 9.54 -28.80
N LEU A 605 4.12 9.69 -28.67
CA LEU A 605 3.31 8.83 -27.78
C LEU A 605 3.28 7.39 -28.29
N VAL A 606 3.13 7.22 -29.61
CA VAL A 606 3.16 5.89 -30.24
C VAL A 606 4.55 5.28 -30.12
N GLU A 607 5.60 6.05 -30.34
CA GLU A 607 7.00 5.62 -30.18
C GLU A 607 7.30 5.18 -28.73
N THR A 608 6.76 5.89 -27.74
CA THR A 608 6.90 5.49 -26.32
C THR A 608 6.27 4.12 -26.07
N LEU A 609 5.12 3.82 -26.68
CA LEU A 609 4.48 2.51 -26.56
C LEU A 609 5.19 1.44 -27.38
N ASP A 610 5.63 1.78 -28.60
CA ASP A 610 6.37 0.91 -29.51
C ASP A 610 7.62 0.36 -28.83
N GLN A 611 8.44 1.25 -28.27
CA GLN A 611 9.60 0.86 -27.48
C GLN A 611 9.19 -0.03 -26.32
N ALA A 612 8.08 0.28 -25.65
CA ALA A 612 7.56 -0.49 -24.54
C ALA A 612 7.05 -1.89 -24.87
N LEU A 613 6.86 -2.28 -26.13
CA LEU A 613 6.35 -3.62 -26.46
C LEU A 613 7.41 -4.70 -26.26
N GLN A 614 7.01 -5.77 -25.58
CA GLN A 614 7.83 -6.97 -25.39
C GLN A 614 7.23 -8.16 -26.11
N LEU A 615 6.98 -8.04 -27.42
CA LEU A 615 6.51 -9.13 -28.27
C LEU A 615 7.66 -9.79 -29.03
N ARG A 616 7.65 -11.12 -29.16
CA ARG A 616 8.81 -11.86 -29.70
C ARG A 616 9.10 -11.53 -31.16
N HIS A 617 8.07 -11.21 -31.95
CA HIS A 617 8.19 -10.85 -33.36
C HIS A 617 8.04 -9.34 -33.60
N HIS A 618 7.88 -8.52 -32.55
CA HIS A 618 7.77 -7.08 -32.72
C HIS A 618 9.10 -6.46 -33.11
N GLN A 619 9.07 -5.68 -34.19
CA GLN A 619 10.20 -4.89 -34.66
C GLN A 619 10.05 -3.45 -34.16
N PRO A 620 11.07 -2.87 -33.49
CA PRO A 620 11.05 -1.47 -33.10
C PRO A 620 10.74 -0.57 -34.31
N GLY A 621 9.83 0.38 -34.11
CA GLY A 621 9.29 1.29 -35.11
C GLY A 621 8.11 0.73 -35.92
N SER A 622 7.72 -0.54 -35.73
CA SER A 622 6.59 -1.13 -36.47
C SER A 622 5.25 -0.54 -36.05
N LEU A 623 5.05 -0.20 -34.77
CA LEU A 623 3.85 0.49 -34.30
C LEU A 623 3.85 1.95 -34.74
N VAL A 624 5.03 2.58 -34.84
CA VAL A 624 5.19 3.96 -35.33
C VAL A 624 4.74 4.08 -36.80
N ARG A 625 4.97 3.06 -37.63
CA ARG A 625 4.44 3.02 -39.01
C ARG A 625 2.91 3.05 -39.05
N LEU A 626 2.26 2.50 -38.01
CA LEU A 626 0.81 2.49 -37.85
C LEU A 626 0.28 3.74 -37.13
N ALA A 627 1.12 4.75 -36.84
CA ALA A 627 0.72 5.90 -36.04
C ALA A 627 -0.47 6.67 -36.63
N GLN A 628 -0.57 6.77 -37.97
CA GLN A 628 -1.70 7.43 -38.62
C GLN A 628 -3.00 6.63 -38.45
N GLU A 629 -2.96 5.32 -38.61
CA GLU A 629 -4.12 4.45 -38.43
C GLU A 629 -4.56 4.39 -36.97
N LEU A 630 -3.61 4.28 -36.03
CA LEU A 630 -3.86 4.36 -34.60
C LEU A 630 -4.52 5.70 -34.23
N HIS A 631 -4.13 6.81 -34.87
CA HIS A 631 -4.78 8.11 -34.67
C HIS A 631 -6.24 8.08 -35.10
N VAL A 632 -6.52 7.54 -36.29
CA VAL A 632 -7.88 7.43 -36.84
C VAL A 632 -8.76 6.54 -35.95
N ILE A 633 -8.27 5.37 -35.53
CA ILE A 633 -9.02 4.41 -34.72
C ILE A 633 -9.32 4.97 -33.32
N THR A 634 -8.33 5.61 -32.70
CA THR A 634 -8.45 6.10 -31.31
C THR A 634 -9.05 7.50 -31.22
N GLY A 635 -9.26 8.17 -32.36
CA GLY A 635 -9.67 9.57 -32.42
C GLY A 635 -8.66 10.53 -31.76
N GLY A 636 -7.39 10.13 -31.67
CA GLY A 636 -6.33 10.89 -30.99
C GLY A 636 -6.38 10.86 -29.46
N TRP A 637 -7.23 10.01 -28.85
CA TRP A 637 -7.32 9.92 -27.39
C TRP A 637 -6.22 9.03 -26.80
N PRO A 638 -5.33 9.56 -25.94
CA PRO A 638 -4.21 8.77 -25.40
C PRO A 638 -4.62 7.57 -24.55
N GLY A 639 -5.75 7.65 -23.82
CA GLY A 639 -6.25 6.50 -23.07
C GLY A 639 -6.87 5.42 -23.96
N ALA A 640 -7.49 5.80 -25.08
CA ALA A 640 -7.95 4.86 -26.09
C ALA A 640 -6.76 4.18 -26.79
N LEU A 641 -5.70 4.94 -27.10
CA LEU A 641 -4.43 4.42 -27.61
C LEU A 641 -3.78 3.43 -26.65
N ALA A 642 -3.59 3.82 -25.39
CA ALA A 642 -3.00 2.96 -24.37
C ALA A 642 -3.86 1.73 -24.02
N HIS A 643 -5.17 1.78 -24.27
CA HIS A 643 -6.04 0.63 -24.16
C HIS A 643 -5.88 -0.29 -25.36
N LEU A 644 -6.00 0.24 -26.58
CA LEU A 644 -5.91 -0.51 -27.83
C LEU A 644 -4.59 -1.25 -27.98
N VAL A 645 -3.47 -0.55 -27.76
CA VAL A 645 -2.12 -1.15 -27.88
C VAL A 645 -1.89 -2.23 -26.83
N ARG A 646 -2.37 -2.02 -25.60
CA ARG A 646 -2.32 -3.02 -24.53
C ARG A 646 -3.14 -4.26 -24.87
N SER A 647 -4.38 -4.08 -25.33
CA SER A 647 -5.26 -5.17 -25.73
C SER A 647 -4.66 -5.94 -26.90
N ALA A 648 -4.11 -5.25 -27.91
CA ALA A 648 -3.43 -5.85 -29.06
C ALA A 648 -2.17 -6.63 -28.68
N ALA A 649 -1.38 -6.10 -27.76
CA ALA A 649 -0.19 -6.80 -27.27
C ALA A 649 -0.56 -8.06 -26.47
N ILE A 650 -1.60 -7.99 -25.63
CA ILE A 650 -2.10 -9.15 -24.89
C ILE A 650 -2.64 -10.21 -25.85
N GLU A 651 -3.45 -9.83 -26.83
CA GLU A 651 -3.99 -10.75 -27.82
C GLU A 651 -2.90 -11.39 -28.69
N ALA A 652 -1.88 -10.63 -29.08
CA ALA A 652 -0.73 -11.13 -29.82
C ALA A 652 0.03 -12.23 -29.05
N ILE A 653 0.09 -12.13 -27.72
CA ILE A 653 0.68 -13.18 -26.86
C ILE A 653 -0.25 -14.39 -26.76
N LEU A 654 -1.55 -14.17 -26.52
CA LEU A 654 -2.52 -15.26 -26.35
C LEU A 654 -2.69 -16.10 -27.63
N THR A 655 -2.58 -15.47 -28.80
CA THR A 655 -2.68 -16.13 -30.11
C THR A 655 -1.36 -16.71 -30.59
N GLY A 656 -0.23 -16.37 -29.95
CA GLY A 656 1.11 -16.79 -30.36
C GLY A 656 1.66 -16.06 -31.60
N ASN A 657 0.93 -15.10 -32.17
CA ASN A 657 1.37 -14.30 -33.31
C ASN A 657 2.56 -13.41 -32.94
N GLU A 658 2.60 -12.93 -31.70
CA GLU A 658 3.76 -12.23 -31.13
C GLU A 658 4.18 -10.95 -31.88
N GLU A 659 3.25 -10.34 -32.62
CA GLU A 659 3.37 -9.06 -33.31
C GLU A 659 2.04 -8.30 -33.34
N ILE A 660 2.11 -6.97 -33.47
CA ILE A 660 0.92 -6.13 -33.71
C ILE A 660 0.87 -5.78 -35.19
N THR A 661 -0.20 -6.20 -35.85
CA THR A 661 -0.48 -5.90 -37.26
C THR A 661 -1.71 -5.01 -37.39
N GLU A 662 -1.83 -4.31 -38.51
CA GLU A 662 -3.01 -3.49 -38.84
C GLU A 662 -4.31 -4.31 -38.79
N GLN A 663 -4.29 -5.55 -39.27
CA GLN A 663 -5.45 -6.45 -39.24
C GLN A 663 -5.88 -6.78 -37.80
N ASN A 664 -4.92 -7.04 -36.90
CA ASN A 664 -5.20 -7.32 -35.50
C ASN A 664 -5.77 -6.09 -34.77
N LEU A 665 -5.24 -4.89 -35.04
CA LEU A 665 -5.77 -3.65 -34.50
C LEU A 665 -7.23 -3.40 -34.91
N LYS A 666 -7.59 -3.69 -36.16
CA LYS A 666 -8.96 -3.55 -36.65
C LYS A 666 -9.93 -4.55 -36.01
N LEU A 667 -9.46 -5.74 -35.65
CA LEU A 667 -10.29 -6.75 -34.97
C LEU A 667 -10.59 -6.38 -33.51
N ILE A 668 -9.64 -5.72 -32.83
CA ILE A 668 -9.75 -5.33 -31.41
C ILE A 668 -10.46 -3.99 -31.22
N ALA A 669 -10.46 -3.14 -32.25
CA ALA A 669 -11.11 -1.83 -32.21
C ALA A 669 -12.64 -1.87 -32.29
N VAL A 670 -13.25 -3.04 -32.52
CA VAL A 670 -14.70 -3.29 -32.54
C VAL A 670 -15.19 -3.64 -31.15
#